data_AF-A0A1V6AH15-F1
#
_entry.id   AF-A0A1V6AH15-F1
#
_cell.length_a   1.000
_cell.length_b   1.000
_cell.length_c   1.000
_cell.angle_alpha   90.00
_cell.angle_beta   90.00
_cell.angle_gamma   90.00
#
_symmetry.space_group_name_H-M   'P 1'
#
loop_
_entity.id
_entity.type
_entity.pdbx_description
1 polymer ?
#
loop_
_entity_poly.entity_id
_entity_poly.type
_entity_poly.pdbx_seq_one_letter_code
_entity_poly.pdbx_strand_id
1 'polypeptide(L)'
;MKNYLHKKKNKSNNKEPKSKRQISKFKYGLGKLILVILFVFIIALAIYLILDWSLNLVSKRNIINEKSVNNLITAVQNDDYNKAVTIYEQLTEEDKNSLSESDTFKEEINNKFINILSVDENNNTYKIVQYFSFFIDNAEVEKAAANLFSNFKTSNMSYETYSNTINHISDILKKGNFEDIISLYREKAEIIKFSREQYNKAKLFEQKNDYLNAYECYINVISEDVFYYSLAQQDAANLKQSLKSSLLERARTFESENDIENAYYTIKSAPKIIIDDQEIIEYTEYITDLYQKSTYVKYTGIVYNMFFHSLVLYPDIAFSSSRGTELFNIMTTKYEFIKCLDKLYDHGYILINASDVYDIYIQDGQEYLKIKEYILLPEGKKPLILSFDNLSFTHANVGFCKKLVLDNQNNLASIVTIDGIDTMTYDGEHILILNDFVKQHPDFSYNNAMATIGMSGYESLFGYNTADLNSQNRQDELQNAKIIADKLKEMGYVFANHSYYHYSNSSDIPSRYTDFEWLKYDTELWKQYIEPILGKTNIYITPGGKNYSVSKYVDGDKTDPCYNYLVSAGYQIILSVGRGQAYTNKIIGISNPTFFYGTSLFMDRYNIDGKSFYKEDVKLEDVFGFTYAEIIDPVREKYKPSN
;
A
#
# COMPACT_ATOMS: atom_id res chain seq x y z
N MET A 1 7.31 36.24 38.25
CA MET A 1 5.97 36.53 38.84
C MET A 1 5.01 36.83 37.70
N LYS A 2 3.82 36.21 37.67
CA LYS A 2 2.57 36.80 38.22
C LYS A 2 2.32 38.23 37.72
N ASN A 3 1.41 38.35 36.75
CA ASN A 3 0.05 38.89 36.94
C ASN A 3 -0.15 40.03 37.99
N TYR A 4 -0.99 41.02 37.60
CA TYR A 4 -1.59 42.14 38.38
C TYR A 4 -0.83 43.49 38.55
N LEU A 5 -1.43 44.57 37.98
CA LEU A 5 -2.06 45.75 38.65
C LEU A 5 -1.30 46.39 39.87
N HIS A 6 -1.22 47.73 40.10
CA HIS A 6 -1.93 48.92 39.57
C HIS A 6 -1.34 50.29 40.12
N LYS A 7 -1.73 51.43 39.51
CA LYS A 7 -2.03 52.79 40.12
C LYS A 7 -0.94 53.80 40.65
N LYS A 8 -0.99 55.00 40.01
CA LYS A 8 -1.21 56.39 40.54
C LYS A 8 -0.12 57.32 41.17
N LYS A 9 0.19 58.40 40.40
CA LYS A 9 -0.01 59.87 40.65
C LYS A 9 0.85 60.75 41.63
N ASN A 10 1.35 61.86 41.04
CA ASN A 10 1.28 63.31 41.43
C ASN A 10 2.42 64.08 42.20
N LYS A 11 2.91 65.16 41.52
CA LYS A 11 3.11 66.61 41.94
C LYS A 11 4.30 67.02 42.87
N SER A 12 4.89 68.25 42.86
CA SER A 12 4.83 69.48 42.00
C SER A 12 5.85 70.61 42.40
N ASN A 13 6.28 71.49 41.44
CA ASN A 13 6.68 72.94 41.55
C ASN A 13 7.90 73.43 42.43
N ASN A 14 8.64 74.57 42.20
CA ASN A 14 8.92 75.53 41.08
C ASN A 14 9.99 76.66 41.45
N LYS A 15 10.60 77.41 40.46
CA LYS A 15 11.23 78.80 40.44
C LYS A 15 12.78 79.14 40.24
N GLU A 16 13.14 79.73 39.06
CA GLU A 16 13.91 81.00 38.68
C GLU A 16 15.34 81.47 39.20
N PRO A 17 16.10 82.50 38.61
CA PRO A 17 16.64 82.76 37.22
C PRO A 17 18.05 83.54 37.04
N LYS A 18 18.53 83.82 35.77
CA LYS A 18 19.58 84.83 35.24
C LYS A 18 21.09 84.41 34.99
N SER A 19 22.04 85.11 34.27
CA SER A 19 22.09 85.90 32.96
C SER A 19 23.50 86.51 32.49
N LYS A 20 23.87 86.50 31.17
CA LYS A 20 24.79 87.38 30.31
C LYS A 20 26.36 87.52 30.44
N ARG A 21 27.10 87.57 29.29
CA ARG A 21 28.19 88.57 28.92
C ARG A 21 28.68 88.51 27.43
N GLN A 22 29.56 89.44 26.98
CA GLN A 22 29.85 89.82 25.55
C GLN A 22 31.34 90.26 25.31
N ILE A 23 31.94 90.09 24.11
CA ILE A 23 33.31 90.55 23.71
C ILE A 23 33.33 91.21 22.30
N SER A 24 34.39 91.97 21.97
CA SER A 24 34.47 93.07 20.97
C SER A 24 35.02 92.74 19.57
N LYS A 25 35.00 93.75 18.66
CA LYS A 25 35.31 93.67 17.22
C LYS A 25 36.72 94.18 16.86
N PHE A 26 37.44 93.48 15.98
CA PHE A 26 38.55 94.03 15.19
C PHE A 26 38.06 94.50 13.80
N LYS A 27 38.47 95.69 13.35
CA LYS A 27 38.13 96.22 12.01
C LYS A 27 39.19 95.82 10.98
N TYR A 28 38.85 94.92 10.06
CA TYR A 28 39.61 94.77 8.82
C TYR A 28 39.26 95.89 7.83
N GLY A 29 40.26 96.46 7.17
CA GLY A 29 40.08 97.55 6.20
C GLY A 29 39.23 97.11 5.00
N LEU A 30 38.30 97.98 4.59
CA LEU A 30 37.21 97.68 3.64
C LEU A 30 37.70 96.98 2.35
N GLY A 31 38.85 97.39 1.80
CA GLY A 31 39.42 96.80 0.58
C GLY A 31 39.80 95.33 0.70
N LYS A 32 40.33 94.87 1.85
CA LYS A 32 40.62 93.43 2.06
C LYS A 32 39.34 92.62 2.28
N LEU A 33 38.34 93.22 2.94
CA LEU A 33 37.03 92.58 3.11
C LEU A 33 36.33 92.39 1.76
N ILE A 34 36.36 93.41 0.89
CA ILE A 34 35.82 93.35 -0.48
C ILE A 34 36.53 92.26 -1.29
N LEU A 35 37.87 92.16 -1.22
CA LEU A 35 38.64 91.14 -1.94
C LEU A 35 38.31 89.70 -1.48
N VAL A 36 38.14 89.48 -0.17
CA VAL A 36 37.72 88.18 0.37
C VAL A 36 36.27 87.87 -0.03
N ILE A 37 35.36 88.84 0.03
CA ILE A 37 33.97 88.67 -0.42
C ILE A 37 33.92 88.34 -1.91
N LEU A 38 34.70 89.02 -2.76
CA LEU A 38 34.82 88.74 -4.19
C LEU A 38 35.37 87.34 -4.45
N PHE A 39 36.43 86.93 -3.74
CA PHE A 39 37.01 85.60 -3.90
C PHE A 39 36.04 84.49 -3.46
N VAL A 40 35.33 84.69 -2.35
CA VAL A 40 34.25 83.78 -1.90
C VAL A 40 33.09 83.77 -2.90
N PHE A 41 32.71 84.90 -3.48
CA PHE A 41 31.70 84.96 -4.54
C PHE A 41 32.14 84.23 -5.82
N ILE A 42 33.40 84.36 -6.23
CA ILE A 42 33.95 83.67 -7.40
C ILE A 42 33.98 82.16 -7.16
N ILE A 43 34.40 81.71 -5.97
CA ILE A 43 34.37 80.28 -5.61
C ILE A 43 32.93 79.77 -5.51
N ALA A 44 32.03 80.51 -4.87
CA ALA A 44 30.62 80.12 -4.77
C ALA A 44 29.93 80.07 -6.13
N LEU A 45 30.26 81.02 -7.04
CA LEU A 45 29.78 81.02 -8.41
C LEU A 45 30.38 79.86 -9.22
N ALA A 46 31.66 79.54 -9.06
CA ALA A 46 32.28 78.38 -9.70
C ALA A 46 31.66 77.06 -9.21
N ILE A 47 31.44 76.91 -7.90
CA ILE A 47 30.75 75.74 -7.33
C ILE A 47 29.30 75.67 -7.81
N TYR A 48 28.58 76.80 -7.85
CA TYR A 48 27.22 76.87 -8.38
C TYR A 48 27.17 76.48 -9.86
N LEU A 49 28.08 76.99 -10.70
CA LEU A 49 28.16 76.65 -12.11
C LEU A 49 28.54 75.18 -12.34
N ILE A 50 29.44 74.61 -11.51
CA ILE A 50 29.77 73.17 -11.56
C ILE A 50 28.57 72.31 -11.15
N LEU A 51 27.86 72.70 -10.08
CA LEU A 51 26.66 71.99 -9.61
C LEU A 51 25.51 72.10 -10.61
N ASP A 52 25.19 73.30 -11.11
CA ASP A 52 24.17 73.53 -12.13
C ASP A 52 24.50 72.78 -13.42
N TRP A 53 25.75 72.83 -13.90
CA TRP A 53 26.17 72.07 -15.07
C TRP A 53 26.09 70.55 -14.84
N SER A 54 26.42 70.06 -13.63
CA SER A 54 26.26 68.64 -13.29
C SER A 54 24.79 68.21 -13.22
N LEU A 55 23.90 69.03 -12.66
CA LEU A 55 22.46 68.78 -12.60
C LEU A 55 21.82 68.84 -13.99
N ASN A 56 22.28 69.75 -14.85
CA ASN A 56 21.84 69.91 -16.24
C ASN A 56 22.38 68.78 -17.14
N LEU A 57 23.54 68.20 -16.81
CA LEU A 57 24.05 66.96 -17.43
C LEU A 57 23.22 65.74 -17.00
N VAL A 58 22.92 65.59 -15.70
CA VAL A 58 22.08 64.49 -15.19
C VAL A 58 20.65 64.57 -15.73
N SER A 59 20.03 65.75 -15.74
CA SER A 59 18.68 65.92 -16.28
C SER A 59 18.62 65.69 -17.79
N LYS A 60 19.61 66.17 -18.56
CA LYS A 60 19.72 65.84 -19.99
C LYS A 60 19.94 64.35 -20.24
N ARG A 61 20.75 63.66 -19.43
CA ARG A 61 20.97 62.21 -19.52
C ARG A 61 19.66 61.45 -19.32
N ASN A 62 18.88 61.80 -18.29
CA ASN A 62 17.57 61.19 -18.05
C ASN A 62 16.55 61.48 -19.18
N ILE A 63 16.52 62.71 -19.71
CA ILE A 63 15.65 63.09 -20.85
C ILE A 63 16.05 62.36 -22.15
N ILE A 64 17.35 62.11 -22.35
CA ILE A 64 17.86 61.34 -23.51
C ILE A 64 17.53 59.85 -23.36
N ASN A 65 17.60 59.30 -22.14
CA ASN A 65 17.21 57.93 -21.81
C ASN A 65 15.72 57.70 -22.14
N GLU A 66 14.79 58.43 -21.50
CA GLU A 66 13.34 58.31 -21.77
C GLU A 66 13.00 58.44 -23.26
N LYS A 67 13.59 59.42 -23.97
CA LYS A 67 13.28 59.63 -25.39
C LYS A 67 13.77 58.48 -26.27
N SER A 68 14.93 57.91 -25.97
CA SER A 68 15.52 56.82 -26.77
C SER A 68 14.79 55.49 -26.51
N VAL A 69 14.46 55.21 -25.25
CA VAL A 69 13.64 54.06 -24.83
C VAL A 69 12.23 54.13 -25.44
N ASN A 70 11.55 55.27 -25.36
CA ASN A 70 10.22 55.44 -25.97
C ASN A 70 10.24 55.31 -27.50
N ASN A 71 11.31 55.78 -28.16
CA ASN A 71 11.49 55.57 -29.60
C ASN A 71 11.71 54.08 -29.96
N LEU A 72 12.38 53.31 -29.10
CA LEU A 72 12.57 51.87 -29.27
C LEU A 72 11.24 51.12 -29.09
N ILE A 73 10.49 51.38 -28.02
CA ILE A 73 9.13 50.85 -27.80
C ILE A 73 8.26 51.13 -29.02
N THR A 74 8.25 52.39 -29.50
CA THR A 74 7.50 52.79 -30.69
C THR A 74 7.96 52.05 -31.96
N ALA A 75 9.26 51.81 -32.15
CA ALA A 75 9.77 51.07 -33.32
C ALA A 75 9.35 49.60 -33.29
N VAL A 76 9.38 48.98 -32.10
CA VAL A 76 8.87 47.62 -31.87
C VAL A 76 7.36 47.55 -32.14
N GLN A 77 6.57 48.46 -31.58
CA GLN A 77 5.11 48.53 -31.79
C GLN A 77 4.71 48.61 -33.27
N ASN A 78 5.49 49.31 -34.10
CA ASN A 78 5.25 49.46 -35.53
C ASN A 78 5.88 48.35 -36.41
N ASP A 79 6.41 47.27 -35.80
CA ASP A 79 7.13 46.18 -36.49
C ASP A 79 8.30 46.63 -37.40
N ASP A 80 8.94 47.74 -37.04
CA ASP A 80 10.12 48.29 -37.74
C ASP A 80 11.40 47.69 -37.17
N TYR A 81 11.66 46.42 -37.51
CA TYR A 81 12.83 45.65 -37.05
C TYR A 81 14.16 46.40 -37.21
N ASN A 82 14.41 46.97 -38.40
CA ASN A 82 15.69 47.62 -38.71
C ASN A 82 15.91 48.84 -37.80
N LYS A 83 14.86 49.64 -37.58
CA LYS A 83 14.91 50.80 -36.69
C LYS A 83 15.02 50.40 -35.22
N ALA A 84 14.30 49.37 -34.78
CA ALA A 84 14.38 48.87 -33.41
C ALA A 84 15.80 48.38 -33.06
N VAL A 85 16.41 47.56 -33.93
CA VAL A 85 17.80 47.11 -33.74
C VAL A 85 18.77 48.28 -33.78
N THR A 86 18.65 49.19 -34.76
CA THR A 86 19.53 50.36 -34.87
C THR A 86 19.49 51.25 -33.61
N ILE A 87 18.31 51.47 -33.03
CA ILE A 87 18.16 52.23 -31.79
C ILE A 87 18.80 51.47 -30.62
N TYR A 88 18.51 50.18 -30.47
CA TYR A 88 19.03 49.36 -29.37
C TYR A 88 20.56 49.25 -29.37
N GLU A 89 21.18 49.08 -30.54
CA GLU A 89 22.65 49.02 -30.67
C GLU A 89 23.33 50.37 -30.35
N GLN A 90 22.59 51.48 -30.42
CA GLN A 90 23.05 52.83 -30.08
C GLN A 90 22.81 53.21 -28.61
N LEU A 91 22.05 52.42 -27.84
CA LEU A 91 21.83 52.65 -26.40
C LEU A 91 23.12 52.44 -25.61
N THR A 92 23.31 53.23 -24.54
CA THR A 92 24.38 52.98 -23.58
C THR A 92 24.03 51.79 -22.69
N GLU A 93 25.03 51.17 -22.05
CA GLU A 93 24.79 50.06 -21.12
C GLU A 93 23.88 50.44 -19.93
N GLU A 94 23.89 51.71 -19.53
CA GLU A 94 22.97 52.21 -18.49
C GLU A 94 21.53 52.26 -19.00
N ASP A 95 21.30 52.72 -20.24
CA ASP A 95 19.97 52.74 -20.87
C ASP A 95 19.45 51.31 -21.12
N LYS A 96 20.32 50.36 -21.48
CA LYS A 96 19.96 48.93 -21.64
C LYS A 96 19.54 48.30 -20.31
N ASN A 97 20.22 48.64 -19.21
CA ASN A 97 19.82 48.22 -17.87
C ASN A 97 18.45 48.82 -17.50
N SER A 98 18.22 50.11 -17.76
CA SER A 98 16.87 50.71 -17.59
C SER A 98 15.81 50.01 -18.45
N LEU A 99 16.14 49.57 -19.67
CA LEU A 99 15.24 48.79 -20.52
C LEU A 99 14.89 47.42 -19.90
N SER A 100 15.85 46.77 -19.23
CA SER A 100 15.63 45.49 -18.52
C SER A 100 14.75 45.60 -17.27
N GLU A 101 14.52 46.82 -16.79
CA GLU A 101 13.60 47.16 -15.69
C GLU A 101 12.26 47.75 -16.22
N SER A 102 12.08 47.89 -17.54
CA SER A 102 10.88 48.47 -18.14
C SER A 102 9.78 47.42 -18.37
N ASP A 103 8.77 47.41 -17.51
CA ASP A 103 7.59 46.56 -17.65
C ASP A 103 6.92 46.74 -19.03
N THR A 104 6.78 47.98 -19.51
CA THR A 104 6.14 48.29 -20.80
C THR A 104 6.89 47.71 -22.00
N PHE A 105 8.24 47.71 -21.99
CA PHE A 105 9.00 47.11 -23.08
C PHE A 105 8.94 45.58 -23.04
N LYS A 106 9.02 44.97 -21.85
CA LYS A 106 8.83 43.52 -21.69
C LYS A 106 7.44 43.08 -22.11
N GLU A 107 6.39 43.78 -21.69
CA GLU A 107 5.01 43.52 -22.06
C GLU A 107 4.83 43.54 -23.59
N GLU A 108 5.40 44.51 -24.29
CA GLU A 108 5.36 44.58 -25.76
C GLU A 108 6.08 43.38 -26.43
N ILE A 109 7.26 43.00 -25.94
CA ILE A 109 8.01 41.85 -26.48
C ILE A 109 7.33 40.51 -26.15
N ASN A 110 6.78 40.36 -24.94
CA ASN A 110 5.97 39.22 -24.52
C ASN A 110 4.71 39.08 -25.39
N ASN A 111 3.98 40.19 -25.63
CA ASN A 111 2.79 40.20 -26.49
C ASN A 111 3.12 39.77 -27.92
N LYS A 112 4.24 40.25 -28.49
CA LYS A 112 4.70 39.80 -29.81
C LYS A 112 5.12 38.32 -29.81
N PHE A 113 5.77 37.84 -28.76
CA PHE A 113 6.07 36.41 -28.62
C PHE A 113 4.80 35.55 -28.57
N ILE A 114 3.75 36.00 -27.87
CA ILE A 114 2.46 35.29 -27.85
C ILE A 114 1.79 35.30 -29.23
N ASN A 115 1.82 36.44 -29.93
CA ASN A 115 1.17 36.57 -31.23
C ASN A 115 1.76 35.64 -32.31
N ILE A 116 3.09 35.54 -32.42
CA ILE A 116 3.77 34.66 -33.40
C ILE A 116 3.50 33.15 -33.17
N LEU A 117 2.98 32.77 -31.99
CA LEU A 117 2.54 31.39 -31.71
C LEU A 117 1.10 31.12 -32.15
N SER A 118 0.35 32.17 -32.50
CA SER A 118 -1.10 32.11 -32.74
C SER A 118 -1.51 32.45 -34.18
N VAL A 119 -0.66 33.15 -34.93
CA VAL A 119 -0.89 33.59 -36.31
C VAL A 119 0.40 33.45 -37.13
N ASP A 120 0.27 33.16 -38.42
CA ASP A 120 1.37 33.19 -39.39
C ASP A 120 1.79 34.66 -39.65
N GLU A 121 2.60 35.21 -38.76
CA GLU A 121 2.93 36.64 -38.69
C GLU A 121 4.05 37.10 -39.63
N ASN A 122 4.15 38.43 -39.78
CA ASN A 122 5.15 39.09 -40.62
C ASN A 122 6.60 38.75 -40.19
N ASN A 123 7.46 38.56 -41.18
CA ASN A 123 8.90 38.30 -41.06
C ASN A 123 9.63 39.30 -40.13
N ASN A 124 9.18 40.55 -40.07
CA ASN A 124 9.73 41.54 -39.14
C ASN A 124 9.44 41.23 -37.66
N THR A 125 8.23 40.81 -37.32
CA THR A 125 7.82 40.51 -35.94
C THR A 125 8.61 39.32 -35.40
N TYR A 126 8.76 38.27 -36.21
CA TYR A 126 9.66 37.14 -35.93
C TYR A 126 11.09 37.59 -35.62
N LYS A 127 11.66 38.47 -36.45
CA LYS A 127 13.02 39.00 -36.24
C LYS A 127 13.15 39.87 -34.99
N ILE A 128 12.12 40.66 -34.65
CA ILE A 128 12.07 41.46 -33.42
C ILE A 128 12.11 40.52 -32.21
N VAL A 129 11.20 39.54 -32.14
CA VAL A 129 11.15 38.58 -31.02
C VAL A 129 12.46 37.79 -30.92
N GLN A 130 13.01 37.31 -32.04
CA GLN A 130 14.29 36.59 -32.02
C GLN A 130 15.46 37.46 -31.55
N TYR A 131 15.50 38.74 -31.96
CA TYR A 131 16.57 39.65 -31.55
C TYR A 131 16.46 40.02 -30.06
N PHE A 132 15.26 40.30 -29.57
CA PHE A 132 14.98 40.80 -28.20
C PHE A 132 14.56 39.72 -27.20
N SER A 133 14.70 38.43 -27.53
CA SER A 133 14.19 37.31 -26.72
C SER A 133 14.69 37.28 -25.26
N PHE A 134 15.84 37.88 -24.95
CA PHE A 134 16.36 38.02 -23.58
C PHE A 134 15.58 39.01 -22.69
N PHE A 135 14.57 39.69 -23.22
CA PHE A 135 13.59 40.48 -22.47
C PHE A 135 12.25 39.75 -22.23
N ILE A 136 12.07 38.54 -22.76
CA ILE A 136 10.85 37.75 -22.54
C ILE A 136 10.88 37.16 -21.12
N ASP A 137 9.74 37.16 -20.44
CA ASP A 137 9.66 36.58 -19.10
C ASP A 137 9.58 35.04 -19.14
N ASN A 138 10.35 34.38 -18.28
CA ASN A 138 10.35 32.91 -18.12
C ASN A 138 8.94 32.31 -18.02
N ALA A 139 8.02 33.03 -17.36
CA ALA A 139 6.65 32.60 -17.14
C ALA A 139 5.84 32.47 -18.46
N GLU A 140 6.06 33.36 -19.44
CA GLU A 140 5.36 33.29 -20.73
C GLU A 140 5.95 32.19 -21.62
N VAL A 141 7.28 31.96 -21.57
CA VAL A 141 7.91 30.81 -22.23
C VAL A 141 7.45 29.48 -21.63
N GLU A 142 7.41 29.37 -20.30
CA GLU A 142 6.90 28.19 -19.61
C GLU A 142 5.44 27.92 -19.95
N LYS A 143 4.59 28.95 -19.96
CA LYS A 143 3.18 28.88 -20.34
C LYS A 143 2.98 28.45 -21.80
N ALA A 144 3.78 28.96 -22.73
CA ALA A 144 3.76 28.54 -24.13
C ALA A 144 4.12 27.06 -24.29
N ALA A 145 5.23 26.62 -23.67
CA ALA A 145 5.67 25.23 -23.71
C ALA A 145 4.69 24.28 -22.97
N ALA A 146 4.11 24.73 -21.85
CA ALA A 146 3.07 24.02 -21.11
C ALA A 146 1.79 23.84 -21.94
N ASN A 147 1.34 24.87 -22.65
CA ASN A 147 0.16 24.81 -23.52
C ASN A 147 0.39 23.84 -24.70
N LEU A 148 1.56 23.90 -25.34
CA LEU A 148 1.93 22.97 -26.41
C LEU A 148 2.00 21.53 -25.89
N PHE A 149 2.61 21.29 -24.73
CA PHE A 149 2.69 19.96 -24.10
C PHE A 149 1.32 19.46 -23.64
N SER A 150 0.46 20.35 -23.14
CA SER A 150 -0.92 20.03 -22.77
C SER A 150 -1.71 19.57 -24.00
N ASN A 151 -1.65 20.34 -25.11
CA ASN A 151 -2.28 19.95 -26.37
C ASN A 151 -1.72 18.62 -26.90
N PHE A 152 -0.40 18.40 -26.82
CA PHE A 152 0.22 17.15 -27.23
C PHE A 152 -0.38 15.95 -26.50
N LYS A 153 -0.43 15.96 -25.15
CA LYS A 153 -0.95 14.85 -24.35
C LYS A 153 -2.48 14.69 -24.35
N THR A 154 -3.25 15.73 -24.69
CA THR A 154 -4.73 15.67 -24.75
C THR A 154 -5.29 15.49 -26.16
N SER A 155 -4.44 15.36 -27.18
CA SER A 155 -4.84 15.16 -28.58
C SER A 155 -4.01 14.07 -29.30
N ASN A 156 -4.38 13.82 -30.55
CA ASN A 156 -3.66 12.93 -31.48
C ASN A 156 -2.45 13.60 -32.19
N MET A 157 -1.99 14.77 -31.74
CA MET A 157 -0.80 15.46 -32.27
C MET A 157 0.41 14.50 -32.29
N SER A 158 1.08 14.32 -33.43
CA SER A 158 2.25 13.44 -33.49
C SER A 158 3.44 14.02 -32.69
N TYR A 159 4.32 13.15 -32.19
CA TYR A 159 5.56 13.58 -31.56
C TYR A 159 6.44 14.40 -32.52
N GLU A 160 6.42 14.09 -33.82
CA GLU A 160 7.13 14.87 -34.83
C GLU A 160 6.59 16.31 -34.93
N THR A 161 5.26 16.49 -34.97
CA THR A 161 4.65 17.82 -34.95
C THR A 161 5.02 18.57 -33.66
N TYR A 162 4.92 17.92 -32.50
CA TYR A 162 5.32 18.52 -31.22
C TYR A 162 6.80 18.95 -31.23
N SER A 163 7.69 18.05 -31.64
CA SER A 163 9.15 18.28 -31.68
C SER A 163 9.51 19.41 -32.63
N ASN A 164 8.89 19.46 -33.81
CA ASN A 164 9.07 20.55 -34.77
C ASN A 164 8.59 21.89 -34.18
N THR A 165 7.42 21.94 -33.53
CA THR A 165 6.91 23.19 -32.92
C THR A 165 7.78 23.64 -31.74
N ILE A 166 8.20 22.75 -30.82
CA ILE A 166 9.02 23.17 -29.67
C ILE A 166 10.45 23.55 -30.09
N ASN A 167 11.01 22.93 -31.13
CA ASN A 167 12.28 23.35 -31.71
C ASN A 167 12.16 24.70 -32.44
N HIS A 168 11.03 24.97 -33.11
CA HIS A 168 10.78 26.30 -33.68
C HIS A 168 10.72 27.39 -32.59
N ILE A 169 10.07 27.11 -31.46
CA ILE A 169 10.06 28.00 -30.27
C ILE A 169 11.50 28.20 -29.74
N SER A 170 12.30 27.14 -29.64
CA SER A 170 13.71 27.20 -29.24
C SER A 170 14.56 28.07 -30.19
N ASP A 171 14.38 27.95 -31.50
CA ASP A 171 15.10 28.76 -32.51
C ASP A 171 14.69 30.23 -32.52
N ILE A 172 13.41 30.55 -32.24
CA ILE A 172 12.96 31.92 -31.97
C ILE A 172 13.67 32.47 -30.72
N LEU A 173 13.66 31.69 -29.63
CA LEU A 173 14.10 32.13 -28.31
C LEU A 173 15.61 32.01 -28.06
N LYS A 174 16.39 31.69 -29.09
CA LYS A 174 17.80 31.29 -29.04
C LYS A 174 18.76 32.27 -28.36
N LYS A 175 18.41 33.56 -28.24
CA LYS A 175 19.23 34.56 -27.52
C LYS A 175 18.83 34.75 -26.05
N GLY A 176 17.70 34.19 -25.60
CA GLY A 176 17.08 34.52 -24.32
C GLY A 176 17.39 33.59 -23.14
N ASN A 177 18.25 32.58 -23.31
CA ASN A 177 18.67 31.66 -22.24
C ASN A 177 17.53 30.83 -21.60
N PHE A 178 16.57 30.36 -22.41
CA PHE A 178 15.44 29.53 -21.95
C PHE A 178 15.63 28.02 -22.17
N GLU A 179 16.84 27.56 -22.47
CA GLU A 179 17.08 26.17 -22.89
C GLU A 179 16.70 25.15 -21.82
N ASP A 180 16.79 25.51 -20.53
CA ASP A 180 16.35 24.66 -19.41
C ASP A 180 14.83 24.42 -19.44
N ILE A 181 14.03 25.46 -19.72
CA ILE A 181 12.57 25.37 -19.83
C ILE A 181 12.19 24.49 -21.03
N ILE A 182 12.82 24.74 -22.18
CA ILE A 182 12.58 23.98 -23.41
C ILE A 182 12.97 22.50 -23.21
N SER A 183 14.12 22.23 -22.60
CA SER A 183 14.61 20.87 -22.35
C SER A 183 13.70 20.10 -21.40
N LEU A 184 13.21 20.72 -20.33
CA LEU A 184 12.23 20.11 -19.42
C LEU A 184 10.96 19.64 -20.16
N TYR A 185 10.48 20.40 -21.15
CA TYR A 185 9.31 20.02 -21.93
C TYR A 185 9.63 18.97 -23.03
N ARG A 186 10.83 18.98 -23.62
CA ARG A 186 11.32 17.88 -24.47
C ARG A 186 11.39 16.56 -23.69
N GLU A 187 11.95 16.56 -22.48
CA GLU A 187 12.03 15.38 -21.60
C GLU A 187 10.65 14.83 -21.25
N LYS A 188 9.71 15.70 -20.85
CA LYS A 188 8.30 15.33 -20.62
C LYS A 188 7.66 14.71 -21.87
N ALA A 189 8.03 15.16 -23.07
CA ALA A 189 7.48 14.65 -24.32
C ALA A 189 8.03 13.28 -24.74
N GLU A 190 9.27 12.92 -24.37
CA GLU A 190 9.80 11.56 -24.57
C GLU A 190 8.98 10.51 -23.80
N ILE A 191 8.49 10.86 -22.60
CA ILE A 191 7.63 9.98 -21.78
C ILE A 191 6.29 9.73 -22.52
N ILE A 192 5.66 10.78 -23.04
CA ILE A 192 4.42 10.68 -23.83
C ILE A 192 4.65 9.89 -25.13
N LYS A 193 5.77 10.12 -25.82
CA LYS A 193 6.18 9.35 -27.01
C LYS A 193 6.28 7.86 -26.72
N PHE A 194 6.94 7.46 -25.63
CA PHE A 194 7.02 6.05 -25.24
C PHE A 194 5.62 5.44 -24.98
N SER A 195 4.72 6.18 -24.31
CA SER A 195 3.32 5.78 -24.13
C SER A 195 2.63 5.47 -25.48
N ARG A 196 2.83 6.33 -26.48
CA ARG A 196 2.27 6.16 -27.84
C ARG A 196 2.90 5.01 -28.59
N GLU A 197 4.20 4.76 -28.39
CA GLU A 197 4.85 3.56 -28.92
C GLU A 197 4.22 2.28 -28.35
N GLN A 198 3.81 2.25 -27.08
CA GLN A 198 3.05 1.12 -26.52
C GLN A 198 1.68 0.97 -27.19
N TYR A 199 0.89 2.05 -27.30
CA TYR A 199 -0.40 2.00 -27.98
C TYR A 199 -0.27 1.52 -29.45
N ASN A 200 0.73 2.02 -30.18
CA ASN A 200 0.98 1.61 -31.56
C ASN A 200 1.43 0.15 -31.68
N LYS A 201 2.25 -0.36 -30.73
CA LYS A 201 2.60 -1.78 -30.64
C LYS A 201 1.35 -2.63 -30.37
N ALA A 202 0.47 -2.19 -29.47
CA ALA A 202 -0.79 -2.88 -29.18
C ALA A 202 -1.62 -3.08 -30.46
N LYS A 203 -1.82 -2.01 -31.25
CA LYS A 203 -2.52 -2.09 -32.55
C LYS A 203 -1.83 -3.00 -33.57
N LEU A 204 -0.50 -3.11 -33.57
CA LEU A 204 0.23 -4.05 -34.42
C LEU A 204 0.09 -5.51 -33.95
N PHE A 205 -0.10 -5.76 -32.65
CA PHE A 205 -0.41 -7.09 -32.11
C PHE A 205 -1.87 -7.49 -32.38
N GLU A 206 -2.84 -6.56 -32.25
CA GLU A 206 -4.24 -6.79 -32.67
C GLU A 206 -4.35 -7.27 -34.12
N GLN A 207 -3.63 -6.60 -35.04
CA GLN A 207 -3.60 -6.96 -36.46
C GLN A 207 -3.04 -8.36 -36.74
N LYS A 208 -2.29 -8.94 -35.79
CA LYS A 208 -1.74 -10.30 -35.84
C LYS A 208 -2.58 -11.32 -35.07
N ASN A 209 -3.70 -10.89 -34.47
CA ASN A 209 -4.50 -11.66 -33.50
C ASN A 209 -3.73 -12.08 -32.23
N ASP A 210 -2.64 -11.37 -31.90
CA ASP A 210 -1.82 -11.62 -30.71
C ASP A 210 -2.37 -10.81 -29.52
N TYR A 211 -3.54 -11.20 -29.04
CA TYR A 211 -4.32 -10.39 -28.11
C TYR A 211 -3.68 -10.22 -26.73
N LEU A 212 -2.82 -11.17 -26.30
CA LEU A 212 -2.13 -11.09 -25.02
C LEU A 212 -1.06 -9.98 -25.05
N ASN A 213 -0.18 -9.99 -26.04
CA ASN A 213 0.81 -8.92 -26.23
C ASN A 213 0.14 -7.57 -26.54
N ALA A 214 -1.02 -7.57 -27.22
CA ALA A 214 -1.81 -6.36 -27.41
C ALA A 214 -2.32 -5.76 -26.09
N TYR A 215 -2.91 -6.61 -25.23
CA TYR A 215 -3.38 -6.20 -23.90
C TYR A 215 -2.23 -5.70 -23.00
N GLU A 216 -1.11 -6.41 -22.97
CA GLU A 216 0.09 -5.98 -22.23
C GLU A 216 0.62 -4.62 -22.71
N CYS A 217 0.58 -4.34 -24.01
CA CYS A 217 0.96 -3.04 -24.53
C CYS A 217 -0.04 -1.94 -24.12
N TYR A 218 -1.35 -2.21 -24.10
CA TYR A 218 -2.34 -1.20 -23.68
C TYR A 218 -2.24 -0.82 -22.21
N ILE A 219 -2.03 -1.78 -21.30
CA ILE A 219 -1.90 -1.48 -19.86
C ILE A 219 -0.61 -0.72 -19.53
N ASN A 220 0.36 -0.70 -20.45
CA ASN A 220 1.59 0.09 -20.35
C ASN A 220 1.47 1.50 -20.97
N VAL A 221 0.31 1.87 -21.51
CA VAL A 221 0.00 3.26 -21.86
C VAL A 221 -0.30 4.03 -20.56
N ILE A 222 0.42 5.12 -20.32
CA ILE A 222 0.37 5.85 -19.05
C ILE A 222 -0.72 6.92 -19.03
N SER A 223 -1.26 7.23 -17.85
CA SER A 223 -2.37 8.17 -17.68
C SER A 223 -2.04 9.64 -17.99
N GLU A 224 -0.75 9.99 -18.01
CA GLU A 224 -0.24 11.29 -18.43
C GLU A 224 -0.52 11.56 -19.91
N ASP A 225 -0.56 10.54 -20.75
CA ASP A 225 -0.99 10.63 -22.15
C ASP A 225 -2.51 10.50 -22.27
N VAL A 226 -3.22 11.48 -21.71
CA VAL A 226 -4.68 11.51 -21.50
C VAL A 226 -5.48 11.00 -22.70
N PHE A 227 -5.09 11.38 -23.93
CA PHE A 227 -5.79 10.98 -25.15
C PHE A 227 -5.62 9.47 -25.42
N TYR A 228 -4.39 8.98 -25.52
CA TYR A 228 -4.13 7.58 -25.84
C TYR A 228 -4.41 6.64 -24.67
N TYR A 229 -4.29 7.10 -23.43
CA TYR A 229 -4.72 6.34 -22.25
C TYR A 229 -6.21 5.98 -22.32
N SER A 230 -7.04 6.97 -22.61
CA SER A 230 -8.50 6.78 -22.73
C SER A 230 -8.85 5.76 -23.82
N LEU A 231 -8.16 5.82 -24.97
CA LEU A 231 -8.31 4.85 -26.05
C LEU A 231 -7.79 3.45 -25.65
N ALA A 232 -6.62 3.38 -25.02
CA ALA A 232 -6.00 2.12 -24.58
C ALA A 232 -6.90 1.35 -23.59
N GLN A 233 -7.52 2.05 -22.63
CA GLN A 233 -8.46 1.42 -21.70
C GLN A 233 -9.71 0.89 -22.42
N GLN A 234 -10.24 1.64 -23.40
CA GLN A 234 -11.38 1.20 -24.19
C GLN A 234 -11.04 -0.01 -25.08
N ASP A 235 -9.89 0.02 -25.75
CA ASP A 235 -9.43 -1.05 -26.62
C ASP A 235 -9.07 -2.33 -25.84
N ALA A 236 -8.39 -2.20 -24.70
CA ALA A 236 -8.13 -3.31 -23.79
C ALA A 236 -9.44 -3.97 -23.29
N ALA A 237 -10.48 -3.18 -23.01
CA ALA A 237 -11.80 -3.69 -22.66
C ALA A 237 -12.48 -4.43 -23.84
N ASN A 238 -12.37 -3.89 -25.06
CA ASN A 238 -12.89 -4.53 -26.28
C ASN A 238 -12.20 -5.87 -26.58
N LEU A 239 -10.92 -6.03 -26.23
CA LEU A 239 -10.18 -7.27 -26.42
C LEU A 239 -10.62 -8.42 -25.53
N LYS A 240 -11.37 -8.18 -24.44
CA LYS A 240 -11.67 -9.20 -23.41
C LYS A 240 -12.15 -10.54 -23.98
N GLN A 241 -13.09 -10.53 -24.92
CA GLN A 241 -13.63 -11.77 -25.49
C GLN A 241 -12.63 -12.48 -26.42
N SER A 242 -11.92 -11.75 -27.29
CA SER A 242 -10.94 -12.33 -28.21
C SER A 242 -9.73 -12.90 -27.47
N LEU A 243 -9.29 -12.21 -26.42
CA LEU A 243 -8.25 -12.63 -25.50
C LEU A 243 -8.63 -13.93 -24.77
N LYS A 244 -9.85 -14.01 -24.23
CA LYS A 244 -10.38 -15.23 -23.60
C LYS A 244 -10.37 -16.40 -24.58
N SER A 245 -10.99 -16.23 -25.75
CA SER A 245 -11.09 -17.28 -26.76
C SER A 245 -9.72 -17.80 -27.19
N SER A 246 -8.78 -16.90 -27.49
CA SER A 246 -7.42 -17.26 -27.95
C SER A 246 -6.61 -17.99 -26.86
N LEU A 247 -6.73 -17.58 -25.60
CA LEU A 247 -6.02 -18.24 -24.50
C LEU A 247 -6.55 -19.65 -24.26
N LEU A 248 -7.87 -19.83 -24.25
CA LEU A 248 -8.52 -21.13 -24.12
C LEU A 248 -8.23 -22.05 -25.32
N GLU A 249 -8.27 -21.53 -26.54
CA GLU A 249 -7.94 -22.28 -27.76
C GLU A 249 -6.50 -22.81 -27.71
N ARG A 250 -5.55 -21.95 -27.31
CA ARG A 250 -4.14 -22.35 -27.17
C ARG A 250 -3.93 -23.39 -26.07
N ALA A 251 -4.55 -23.22 -24.90
CA ALA A 251 -4.41 -24.17 -23.80
C ALA A 251 -5.04 -25.53 -24.14
N ARG A 252 -6.24 -25.55 -24.72
CA ARG A 252 -6.92 -26.77 -25.21
C ARG A 252 -6.14 -27.45 -26.36
N THR A 253 -5.38 -26.69 -27.15
CA THR A 253 -4.49 -27.27 -28.17
C THR A 253 -3.39 -28.09 -27.51
N PHE A 254 -2.65 -27.50 -26.57
CA PHE A 254 -1.62 -28.22 -25.80
C PHE A 254 -2.19 -29.44 -25.05
N GLU A 255 -3.37 -29.32 -24.44
CA GLU A 255 -4.08 -30.43 -23.81
C GLU A 255 -4.34 -31.58 -24.80
N SER A 256 -4.81 -31.27 -26.02
CA SER A 256 -5.07 -32.27 -27.06
C SER A 256 -3.81 -32.94 -27.61
N GLU A 257 -2.65 -32.27 -27.49
CA GLU A 257 -1.32 -32.80 -27.79
C GLU A 257 -0.72 -33.60 -26.60
N ASN A 258 -1.46 -33.73 -25.50
CA ASN A 258 -1.02 -34.32 -24.23
C ASN A 258 0.15 -33.56 -23.57
N ASP A 259 0.32 -32.29 -23.90
CA ASP A 259 1.25 -31.35 -23.27
C ASP A 259 0.53 -30.58 -22.14
N ILE A 260 0.25 -31.31 -21.06
CA ILE A 260 -0.51 -30.80 -19.91
C ILE A 260 0.24 -29.66 -19.20
N GLU A 261 1.57 -29.65 -19.26
CA GLU A 261 2.41 -28.60 -18.68
C GLU A 261 2.23 -27.26 -19.42
N ASN A 262 2.35 -27.24 -20.75
CA ASN A 262 2.12 -26.01 -21.52
C ASN A 262 0.64 -25.58 -21.50
N ALA A 263 -0.32 -26.51 -21.43
CA ALA A 263 -1.73 -26.19 -21.23
C ALA A 263 -1.97 -25.46 -19.89
N TYR A 264 -1.39 -26.00 -18.81
CA TYR A 264 -1.43 -25.40 -17.47
C TYR A 264 -0.80 -24.00 -17.43
N TYR A 265 0.45 -23.85 -17.89
CA TYR A 265 1.10 -22.54 -17.88
C TYR A 265 0.43 -21.53 -18.82
N THR A 266 -0.18 -21.98 -19.93
CA THR A 266 -0.95 -21.09 -20.81
C THR A 266 -2.16 -20.51 -20.08
N ILE A 267 -3.00 -21.32 -19.41
CA ILE A 267 -4.17 -20.76 -18.72
C ILE A 267 -3.77 -19.96 -17.46
N LYS A 268 -2.70 -20.36 -16.75
CA LYS A 268 -2.19 -19.62 -15.58
C LYS A 268 -1.63 -18.23 -15.93
N SER A 269 -1.33 -17.96 -17.20
CA SER A 269 -0.98 -16.61 -17.67
C SER A 269 -2.19 -15.72 -18.01
N ALA A 270 -3.42 -16.15 -17.69
CA ALA A 270 -4.63 -15.35 -17.87
C ALA A 270 -4.55 -13.98 -17.14
N PRO A 271 -4.63 -12.85 -17.86
CA PRO A 271 -4.55 -11.53 -17.24
C PRO A 271 -5.82 -11.18 -16.46
N LYS A 272 -5.68 -10.23 -15.51
CA LYS A 272 -6.72 -9.80 -14.57
C LYS A 272 -8.07 -9.44 -15.21
N ILE A 273 -8.10 -9.03 -16.48
CA ILE A 273 -9.35 -8.70 -17.18
C ILE A 273 -10.24 -9.92 -17.51
N ILE A 274 -9.66 -11.13 -17.56
CA ILE A 274 -10.37 -12.40 -17.82
C ILE A 274 -10.19 -13.47 -16.73
N ILE A 275 -9.32 -13.28 -15.74
CA ILE A 275 -9.07 -14.30 -14.70
C ILE A 275 -10.34 -14.69 -13.91
N ASP A 276 -11.26 -13.75 -13.73
CA ASP A 276 -12.54 -13.94 -13.04
C ASP A 276 -13.68 -14.41 -13.97
N ASP A 277 -13.40 -14.74 -15.24
CA ASP A 277 -14.41 -15.31 -16.15
C ASP A 277 -14.65 -16.78 -15.80
N GLN A 278 -15.91 -17.16 -15.61
CA GLN A 278 -16.31 -18.51 -15.17
C GLN A 278 -15.68 -19.63 -16.02
N GLU A 279 -15.55 -19.43 -17.33
CA GLU A 279 -14.96 -20.44 -18.24
C GLU A 279 -13.44 -20.56 -18.07
N ILE A 280 -12.76 -19.45 -17.73
CA ILE A 280 -11.33 -19.45 -17.38
C ILE A 280 -11.13 -20.15 -16.03
N ILE A 281 -12.00 -19.91 -15.04
CA ILE A 281 -11.94 -20.55 -13.72
C ILE A 281 -12.12 -22.07 -13.87
N GLU A 282 -13.21 -22.53 -14.48
CA GLU A 282 -13.53 -23.95 -14.66
C GLU A 282 -12.42 -24.70 -15.43
N TYR A 283 -11.90 -24.10 -16.51
CA TYR A 283 -10.81 -24.70 -17.27
C TYR A 283 -9.47 -24.69 -16.50
N THR A 284 -9.22 -23.64 -15.70
CA THR A 284 -8.03 -23.56 -14.83
C THR A 284 -8.04 -24.64 -13.76
N GLU A 285 -9.17 -24.88 -13.11
CA GLU A 285 -9.34 -25.96 -12.13
C GLU A 285 -9.09 -27.32 -12.77
N TYR A 286 -9.74 -27.59 -13.91
CA TYR A 286 -9.61 -28.82 -14.67
C TYR A 286 -8.16 -29.12 -15.10
N ILE A 287 -7.47 -28.17 -15.75
CA ILE A 287 -6.10 -28.42 -16.22
C ILE A 287 -5.08 -28.43 -15.06
N THR A 288 -5.38 -27.74 -13.94
CA THR A 288 -4.58 -27.87 -12.71
C THR A 288 -4.68 -29.29 -12.16
N ASP A 289 -5.88 -29.86 -12.04
CA ASP A 289 -6.09 -31.25 -11.60
C ASP A 289 -5.38 -32.27 -12.51
N LEU A 290 -5.44 -32.09 -13.83
CA LEU A 290 -4.69 -32.93 -14.78
C LEU A 290 -3.17 -32.79 -14.61
N TYR A 291 -2.65 -31.57 -14.48
CA TYR A 291 -1.22 -31.31 -14.31
C TYR A 291 -0.70 -31.89 -12.99
N GLN A 292 -1.45 -31.74 -11.91
CA GLN A 292 -1.15 -32.39 -10.64
C GLN A 292 -1.15 -33.92 -10.79
N LYS A 293 -2.18 -34.52 -11.41
CA LYS A 293 -2.25 -35.98 -11.62
C LYS A 293 -1.11 -36.54 -12.49
N SER A 294 -0.54 -35.74 -13.40
CA SER A 294 0.58 -36.18 -14.24
C SER A 294 1.95 -36.01 -13.59
N THR A 295 2.09 -35.12 -12.60
CA THR A 295 3.38 -34.77 -11.97
C THR A 295 3.53 -35.19 -10.50
N TYR A 296 2.42 -35.45 -9.79
CA TYR A 296 2.41 -35.71 -8.36
C TYR A 296 2.51 -37.20 -8.03
N VAL A 297 3.13 -37.51 -6.90
CA VAL A 297 3.27 -38.87 -6.36
C VAL A 297 2.22 -39.16 -5.29
N LYS A 298 1.92 -40.44 -5.06
CA LYS A 298 1.00 -40.87 -4.00
C LYS A 298 1.67 -40.77 -2.63
N TYR A 299 1.19 -39.84 -1.80
CA TYR A 299 1.54 -39.74 -0.40
C TYR A 299 0.60 -40.62 0.45
N THR A 300 1.15 -41.67 1.06
CA THR A 300 0.45 -42.59 1.96
C THR A 300 0.94 -42.48 3.42
N GLY A 301 1.45 -41.31 3.82
CA GLY A 301 2.06 -41.10 5.14
C GLY A 301 1.17 -40.33 6.12
N ILE A 302 1.79 -39.87 7.20
CA ILE A 302 1.12 -39.11 8.26
C ILE A 302 0.74 -37.71 7.78
N VAL A 303 -0.55 -37.38 7.88
CA VAL A 303 -1.01 -35.99 7.88
C VAL A 303 -0.82 -35.43 9.29
N TYR A 304 0.01 -34.39 9.41
CA TYR A 304 0.20 -33.69 10.68
C TYR A 304 -0.80 -32.53 10.81
N ASN A 305 -1.11 -32.13 12.05
CA ASN A 305 -1.94 -30.95 12.31
C ASN A 305 -1.28 -30.11 13.42
N MET A 306 -1.04 -28.84 13.14
CA MET A 306 -0.37 -27.89 14.03
C MET A 306 -1.30 -26.70 14.31
N PHE A 307 -1.17 -26.09 15.49
CA PHE A 307 -1.87 -24.83 15.78
C PHE A 307 -1.10 -23.85 16.65
N PHE A 308 -1.52 -22.59 16.53
CA PHE A 308 -1.04 -21.44 17.29
C PHE A 308 -2.24 -20.65 17.85
N HIS A 309 -2.02 -19.92 18.93
CA HIS A 309 -2.88 -18.80 19.37
C HIS A 309 -2.39 -17.49 18.72
N SER A 310 -2.99 -16.35 19.07
CA SER A 310 -2.53 -15.01 18.65
C SER A 310 -1.05 -14.76 18.94
N LEU A 311 -0.37 -14.02 18.05
CA LEU A 311 1.07 -13.77 18.19
C LEU A 311 1.42 -12.65 19.17
N VAL A 312 2.45 -12.89 20.00
CA VAL A 312 3.17 -11.83 20.71
C VAL A 312 4.01 -11.05 19.68
N LEU A 313 3.62 -9.82 19.37
CA LEU A 313 4.35 -8.95 18.45
C LEU A 313 5.51 -8.22 19.13
N TYR A 314 5.30 -7.80 20.38
CA TYR A 314 6.29 -7.09 21.19
C TYR A 314 6.55 -7.83 22.51
N PRO A 315 7.46 -8.83 22.52
CA PRO A 315 7.72 -9.67 23.69
C PRO A 315 8.10 -8.90 24.95
N ASP A 316 8.92 -7.84 24.84
CA ASP A 316 9.29 -7.01 25.98
C ASP A 316 8.08 -6.32 26.63
N ILE A 317 7.05 -5.95 25.85
CA ILE A 317 5.82 -5.33 26.37
C ILE A 317 4.92 -6.41 26.97
N ALA A 318 4.70 -7.51 26.24
CA ALA A 318 3.82 -8.60 26.66
C ALA A 318 4.30 -9.29 27.94
N PHE A 319 5.57 -9.70 27.99
CA PHE A 319 6.13 -10.48 29.10
C PHE A 319 6.46 -9.62 30.32
N SER A 320 6.57 -8.29 30.18
CA SER A 320 6.66 -7.36 31.32
C SER A 320 5.30 -6.91 31.88
N SER A 321 4.19 -7.29 31.24
CA SER A 321 2.84 -6.88 31.66
C SER A 321 2.37 -7.62 32.93
N SER A 322 1.24 -7.19 33.50
CA SER A 322 0.60 -7.90 34.63
C SER A 322 0.14 -9.33 34.28
N ARG A 323 0.01 -9.67 32.99
CA ARG A 323 -0.25 -11.03 32.48
C ARG A 323 1.02 -11.69 31.92
N GLY A 324 2.20 -11.12 32.17
CA GLY A 324 3.46 -11.52 31.54
C GLY A 324 3.77 -13.01 31.65
N THR A 325 3.66 -13.59 32.85
CA THR A 325 3.87 -15.03 33.09
C THR A 325 2.84 -15.91 32.37
N GLU A 326 1.59 -15.47 32.22
CA GLU A 326 0.56 -16.21 31.48
C GLU A 326 0.90 -16.22 29.99
N LEU A 327 1.13 -15.04 29.41
CA LEU A 327 1.43 -14.83 28.00
C LEU A 327 2.75 -15.53 27.60
N PHE A 328 3.78 -15.45 28.44
CA PHE A 328 5.03 -16.19 28.27
C PHE A 328 4.80 -17.69 28.14
N ASN A 329 3.80 -18.25 28.85
CA ASN A 329 3.54 -19.69 28.89
C ASN A 329 2.61 -20.21 27.78
N ILE A 330 1.68 -19.41 27.26
CA ILE A 330 0.63 -19.90 26.34
C ILE A 330 0.70 -19.33 24.93
N MET A 331 1.49 -18.27 24.71
CA MET A 331 1.62 -17.61 23.42
C MET A 331 2.97 -17.86 22.77
N THR A 332 3.00 -17.68 21.45
CA THR A 332 4.16 -17.79 20.58
C THR A 332 4.50 -16.40 20.04
N THR A 333 5.79 -16.07 19.89
CA THR A 333 6.18 -14.76 19.35
C THR A 333 6.12 -14.73 17.82
N LYS A 334 6.07 -13.51 17.26
CA LYS A 334 6.20 -13.30 15.83
C LYS A 334 7.48 -13.91 15.24
N TYR A 335 8.59 -13.83 15.97
CA TYR A 335 9.86 -14.46 15.58
C TYR A 335 9.72 -15.98 15.47
N GLU A 336 9.13 -16.61 16.49
CA GLU A 336 8.93 -18.06 16.56
C GLU A 336 8.01 -18.58 15.46
N PHE A 337 6.93 -17.85 15.15
CA PHE A 337 6.02 -18.24 14.08
C PHE A 337 6.71 -18.20 12.72
N ILE A 338 7.44 -17.11 12.40
CA ILE A 338 8.21 -16.99 11.16
C ILE A 338 9.25 -18.11 11.06
N LYS A 339 10.02 -18.37 12.14
CA LYS A 339 11.03 -19.44 12.15
C LYS A 339 10.42 -20.84 12.06
N CYS A 340 9.21 -21.05 12.57
CA CYS A 340 8.48 -22.29 12.37
C CYS A 340 8.07 -22.48 10.90
N LEU A 341 7.59 -21.43 10.22
CA LEU A 341 7.29 -21.49 8.78
C LEU A 341 8.54 -21.80 7.94
N ASP A 342 9.65 -21.09 8.19
CA ASP A 342 10.95 -21.37 7.55
C ASP A 342 11.30 -22.87 7.68
N LYS A 343 11.24 -23.40 8.91
CA LYS A 343 11.63 -24.77 9.21
C LYS A 343 10.66 -25.81 8.66
N LEU A 344 9.36 -25.52 8.63
CA LEU A 344 8.36 -26.39 7.99
C LEU A 344 8.63 -26.47 6.48
N TYR A 345 8.94 -25.34 5.82
CA TYR A 345 9.27 -25.32 4.40
C TYR A 345 10.58 -26.04 4.09
N ASP A 346 11.66 -25.77 4.84
CA ASP A 346 12.95 -26.47 4.74
C ASP A 346 12.81 -28.00 4.84
N HIS A 347 11.92 -28.46 5.73
CA HIS A 347 11.65 -29.88 5.94
C HIS A 347 10.58 -30.45 4.99
N GLY A 348 10.21 -29.72 3.93
CA GLY A 348 9.33 -30.19 2.87
C GLY A 348 7.86 -30.31 3.24
N TYR A 349 7.37 -29.56 4.24
CA TYR A 349 5.92 -29.52 4.50
C TYR A 349 5.18 -28.72 3.41
N ILE A 350 3.91 -29.05 3.22
CA ILE A 350 2.95 -28.36 2.36
C ILE A 350 1.62 -28.26 3.10
N LEU A 351 0.99 -27.09 3.10
CA LEU A 351 -0.33 -26.89 3.68
C LEU A 351 -1.39 -27.63 2.86
N ILE A 352 -2.30 -28.30 3.56
CA ILE A 352 -3.53 -28.87 3.02
C ILE A 352 -4.72 -28.44 3.88
N ASN A 353 -5.92 -28.44 3.31
CA ASN A 353 -7.15 -28.30 4.06
C ASN A 353 -7.54 -29.65 4.71
N ALA A 354 -8.30 -29.59 5.81
CA ALA A 354 -8.84 -30.80 6.42
C ALA A 354 -9.76 -31.60 5.47
N SER A 355 -10.40 -30.93 4.50
CA SER A 355 -11.18 -31.55 3.43
C SER A 355 -10.35 -32.37 2.43
N ASP A 356 -9.05 -32.12 2.31
CA ASP A 356 -8.21 -32.83 1.33
C ASP A 356 -7.99 -34.30 1.70
N VAL A 357 -8.16 -34.68 2.98
CA VAL A 357 -7.87 -36.04 3.48
C VAL A 357 -9.04 -37.02 3.34
N TYR A 358 -10.23 -36.55 2.97
CA TYR A 358 -11.43 -37.39 2.83
C TYR A 358 -12.25 -37.05 1.58
N ASP A 359 -13.11 -37.99 1.19
CA ASP A 359 -14.23 -37.79 0.28
C ASP A 359 -15.55 -37.80 1.08
N ILE A 360 -16.59 -37.13 0.59
CA ILE A 360 -17.95 -37.22 1.17
C ILE A 360 -18.78 -38.16 0.29
N TYR A 361 -19.55 -39.06 0.90
CA TYR A 361 -20.58 -39.84 0.22
C TYR A 361 -21.88 -39.85 1.02
N ILE A 362 -23.01 -40.01 0.34
CA ILE A 362 -24.33 -40.05 0.97
C ILE A 362 -24.80 -41.51 1.01
N GLN A 363 -25.23 -41.96 2.19
CA GLN A 363 -25.88 -43.25 2.38
C GLN A 363 -27.11 -43.05 3.27
N ASP A 364 -28.25 -43.63 2.88
CA ASP A 364 -29.50 -43.58 3.66
C ASP A 364 -29.98 -42.16 4.04
N GLY A 365 -29.60 -41.14 3.26
CA GLY A 365 -29.91 -39.73 3.49
C GLY A 365 -28.99 -39.02 4.48
N GLN A 366 -27.94 -39.70 4.97
CA GLN A 366 -26.91 -39.15 5.85
C GLN A 366 -25.58 -39.04 5.10
N GLU A 367 -24.80 -38.00 5.40
CA GLU A 367 -23.44 -37.85 4.91
C GLU A 367 -22.45 -38.67 5.75
N TYR A 368 -21.58 -39.37 5.03
CA TYR A 368 -20.46 -40.14 5.55
C TYR A 368 -19.17 -39.59 4.96
N LEU A 369 -18.11 -39.61 5.77
CA LEU A 369 -16.76 -39.31 5.31
C LEU A 369 -16.10 -40.61 4.86
N LYS A 370 -15.19 -40.55 3.91
CA LYS A 370 -14.31 -41.66 3.54
C LYS A 370 -12.88 -41.14 3.50
N ILE A 371 -12.06 -41.56 4.46
CA ILE A 371 -10.64 -41.19 4.46
C ILE A 371 -9.99 -41.73 3.18
N LYS A 372 -9.22 -40.88 2.49
CA LYS A 372 -8.53 -41.24 1.25
C LYS A 372 -7.36 -42.18 1.55
N GLU A 373 -7.12 -43.11 0.64
CA GLU A 373 -5.99 -44.06 0.73
C GLU A 373 -4.63 -43.36 0.54
N TYR A 374 -4.61 -42.26 -0.21
CA TYR A 374 -3.45 -41.41 -0.48
C TYR A 374 -3.89 -39.97 -0.81
N ILE A 375 -2.97 -39.02 -0.67
CA ILE A 375 -3.07 -37.68 -1.29
C ILE A 375 -2.08 -37.66 -2.47
N LEU A 376 -2.41 -36.99 -3.57
CA LEU A 376 -1.42 -36.68 -4.60
C LEU A 376 -0.68 -35.40 -4.20
N LEU A 377 0.64 -35.46 -4.04
CA LEU A 377 1.48 -34.33 -3.67
C LEU A 377 2.74 -34.29 -4.56
N PRO A 378 3.41 -33.12 -4.72
CA PRO A 378 4.73 -33.07 -5.33
C PRO A 378 5.70 -34.02 -4.61
N GLU A 379 6.66 -34.60 -5.34
CA GLU A 379 7.63 -35.52 -4.76
C GLU A 379 8.39 -34.87 -3.58
N GLY A 380 8.53 -35.62 -2.49
CA GLY A 380 9.18 -35.15 -1.25
C GLY A 380 8.32 -34.28 -0.32
N LYS A 381 7.14 -33.79 -0.75
CA LYS A 381 6.27 -32.96 0.11
C LYS A 381 5.49 -33.78 1.16
N LYS A 382 5.28 -33.20 2.34
CA LYS A 382 4.53 -33.79 3.48
C LYS A 382 3.33 -32.91 3.86
N PRO A 383 2.10 -33.44 3.95
CA PRO A 383 0.91 -32.65 4.23
C PRO A 383 0.85 -32.18 5.70
N LEU A 384 0.50 -30.91 5.87
CA LEU A 384 0.26 -30.25 7.14
C LEU A 384 -1.09 -29.54 7.12
N ILE A 385 -1.96 -29.83 8.08
CA ILE A 385 -3.07 -28.96 8.43
C ILE A 385 -2.56 -27.93 9.43
N LEU A 386 -2.79 -26.64 9.18
CA LEU A 386 -2.46 -25.56 10.10
C LEU A 386 -3.75 -24.92 10.63
N SER A 387 -3.78 -24.55 11.90
CA SER A 387 -4.92 -23.84 12.48
C SER A 387 -4.53 -22.74 13.46
N PHE A 388 -5.44 -21.80 13.64
CA PHE A 388 -5.28 -20.64 14.51
C PHE A 388 -6.47 -20.53 15.46
N ASP A 389 -6.20 -20.49 16.75
CA ASP A 389 -7.22 -20.45 17.80
C ASP A 389 -7.50 -19.01 18.23
N ASN A 390 -8.77 -18.60 18.04
CA ASN A 390 -9.43 -17.40 18.54
C ASN A 390 -8.77 -16.05 18.15
N LEU A 391 -9.12 -15.51 16.97
CA LEU A 391 -8.73 -14.16 16.53
C LEU A 391 -9.61 -13.06 17.18
N SER A 392 -9.68 -13.04 18.51
CA SER A 392 -10.47 -12.08 19.29
C SER A 392 -9.69 -10.84 19.73
N PHE A 393 -8.35 -10.88 19.67
CA PHE A 393 -7.43 -9.78 19.99
C PHE A 393 -7.56 -9.17 21.40
N THR A 394 -7.92 -9.97 22.41
CA THR A 394 -8.12 -9.48 23.79
C THR A 394 -6.83 -9.11 24.56
N HIS A 395 -5.68 -9.16 23.90
CA HIS A 395 -4.38 -8.73 24.40
C HIS A 395 -3.83 -7.46 23.72
N ALA A 396 -4.64 -6.76 22.93
CA ALA A 396 -4.26 -5.56 22.16
C ALA A 396 -3.53 -4.46 22.97
N ASN A 397 -3.78 -4.38 24.28
CA ASN A 397 -3.16 -3.42 25.19
C ASN A 397 -1.76 -3.81 25.70
N VAL A 398 -1.27 -5.01 25.37
CA VAL A 398 0.00 -5.57 25.88
C VAL A 398 0.86 -6.19 24.77
N GLY A 399 0.93 -5.55 23.60
CA GLY A 399 1.90 -5.91 22.55
C GLY A 399 1.44 -6.99 21.55
N PHE A 400 0.14 -7.06 21.28
CA PHE A 400 -0.50 -7.95 20.30
C PHE A 400 -1.22 -7.13 19.21
N CYS A 401 -1.73 -7.82 18.19
CA CYS A 401 -2.70 -7.26 17.26
C CYS A 401 -3.91 -6.65 18.01
N LYS A 402 -4.46 -5.55 17.48
CA LYS A 402 -5.67 -4.90 17.98
C LYS A 402 -6.90 -5.21 17.14
N LYS A 403 -6.76 -5.18 15.81
CA LYS A 403 -7.88 -5.27 14.86
C LYS A 403 -7.37 -5.64 13.47
N LEU A 404 -8.16 -6.38 12.70
CA LEU A 404 -7.96 -6.50 11.26
C LEU A 404 -8.80 -5.46 10.53
N VAL A 405 -8.24 -4.91 9.46
CA VAL A 405 -8.87 -3.89 8.62
C VAL A 405 -8.55 -4.17 7.15
N LEU A 406 -9.30 -3.55 6.23
CA LEU A 406 -8.92 -3.47 4.83
C LEU A 406 -8.33 -2.09 4.54
N ASP A 407 -7.27 -2.04 3.74
CA ASP A 407 -6.71 -0.77 3.26
C ASP A 407 -7.53 -0.19 2.09
N ASN A 408 -7.10 0.97 1.58
CA ASN A 408 -7.71 1.65 0.44
C ASN A 408 -7.46 0.96 -0.92
N GLN A 409 -6.76 -0.17 -0.95
CA GLN A 409 -6.60 -1.06 -2.11
C GLN A 409 -7.30 -2.42 -1.89
N ASN A 410 -8.10 -2.57 -0.82
CA ASN A 410 -8.80 -3.80 -0.44
C ASN A 410 -7.85 -4.96 -0.04
N ASN A 411 -6.62 -4.66 0.39
CA ASN A 411 -5.73 -5.64 1.02
C ASN A 411 -6.04 -5.77 2.50
N LEU A 412 -5.85 -6.98 3.06
CA LEU A 412 -5.96 -7.21 4.49
C LEU A 412 -4.74 -6.66 5.23
N ALA A 413 -4.98 -5.90 6.29
CA ALA A 413 -3.96 -5.34 7.18
C ALA A 413 -4.37 -5.50 8.65
N SER A 414 -3.43 -5.21 9.56
CA SER A 414 -3.64 -5.22 11.00
C SER A 414 -3.38 -3.85 11.61
N ILE A 415 -4.15 -3.47 12.62
CA ILE A 415 -3.86 -2.34 13.49
C ILE A 415 -3.17 -2.85 14.74
N VAL A 416 -2.10 -2.19 15.15
CA VAL A 416 -1.31 -2.48 16.35
C VAL A 416 -1.08 -1.17 17.11
N THR A 417 -1.24 -1.16 18.43
CA THR A 417 -0.96 0.05 19.23
C THR A 417 0.48 0.03 19.73
N ILE A 418 1.27 1.04 19.35
CA ILE A 418 2.67 1.23 19.74
C ILE A 418 2.77 2.59 20.44
N ASP A 419 3.27 2.63 21.67
CA ASP A 419 3.37 3.86 22.50
C ASP A 419 2.07 4.70 22.57
N GLY A 420 0.91 4.02 22.50
CA GLY A 420 -0.42 4.64 22.50
C GLY A 420 -0.92 5.12 21.13
N ILE A 421 -0.15 4.91 20.06
CA ILE A 421 -0.48 5.28 18.68
C ILE A 421 -0.90 4.01 17.91
N ASP A 422 -2.09 4.03 17.32
CA ASP A 422 -2.54 2.98 16.40
C ASP A 422 -1.78 3.09 15.06
N THR A 423 -1.06 2.03 14.72
CA THR A 423 -0.27 1.90 13.49
C THR A 423 -0.82 0.77 12.64
N MET A 424 -0.98 1.00 11.34
CA MET A 424 -1.33 -0.04 10.38
C MET A 424 -0.08 -0.82 9.95
N THR A 425 -0.13 -2.15 10.00
CA THR A 425 0.96 -3.06 9.66
C THR A 425 0.45 -4.26 8.86
N TYR A 426 1.30 -4.82 8.00
CA TYR A 426 0.96 -5.97 7.14
C TYR A 426 1.56 -7.29 7.67
N ASP A 427 2.07 -7.30 8.89
CA ASP A 427 2.73 -8.46 9.51
C ASP A 427 2.46 -8.54 11.03
N GLY A 428 1.38 -7.91 11.47
CA GLY A 428 0.94 -7.84 12.87
C GLY A 428 0.04 -9.01 13.32
N GLU A 429 -0.12 -10.06 12.53
CA GLU A 429 -0.74 -11.31 12.98
C GLU A 429 -0.32 -12.51 12.10
N HIS A 430 -0.37 -13.73 12.64
CA HIS A 430 0.03 -14.96 11.94
C HIS A 430 -0.68 -15.17 10.59
N ILE A 431 -1.93 -14.70 10.43
CA ILE A 431 -2.66 -14.77 9.15
C ILE A 431 -2.10 -13.87 8.04
N LEU A 432 -1.45 -12.75 8.39
CA LEU A 432 -0.85 -11.86 7.41
C LEU A 432 0.51 -12.41 6.99
N ILE A 433 1.30 -12.83 7.98
CA ILE A 433 2.61 -13.47 7.80
C ILE A 433 2.48 -14.74 6.95
N LEU A 434 1.50 -15.61 7.23
CA LEU A 434 1.28 -16.84 6.47
C LEU A 434 0.90 -16.55 5.01
N ASN A 435 0.03 -15.57 4.78
CA ASN A 435 -0.38 -15.14 3.45
C ASN A 435 0.82 -14.64 2.63
N ASP A 436 1.67 -13.81 3.22
CA ASP A 436 2.86 -13.31 2.51
C ASP A 436 3.94 -14.39 2.35
N PHE A 437 4.02 -15.38 3.25
CA PHE A 437 4.85 -16.57 3.09
C PHE A 437 4.38 -17.43 1.90
N VAL A 438 3.08 -17.75 1.81
CA VAL A 438 2.50 -18.54 0.70
C VAL A 438 2.63 -17.80 -0.65
N LYS A 439 2.52 -16.47 -0.69
CA LYS A 439 2.80 -15.69 -1.92
C LYS A 439 4.26 -15.82 -2.38
N GLN A 440 5.21 -15.91 -1.45
CA GLN A 440 6.64 -16.07 -1.75
C GLN A 440 7.00 -17.54 -2.06
N HIS A 441 6.27 -18.48 -1.45
CA HIS A 441 6.45 -19.93 -1.55
C HIS A 441 5.15 -20.61 -1.97
N PRO A 442 4.69 -20.45 -3.23
CA PRO A 442 3.42 -21.03 -3.68
C PRO A 442 3.41 -22.57 -3.61
N ASP A 443 4.56 -23.22 -3.66
CA ASP A 443 4.73 -24.67 -3.46
C ASP A 443 4.65 -25.11 -1.98
N PHE A 444 4.43 -24.18 -1.05
CA PHE A 444 4.04 -24.44 0.34
C PHE A 444 2.52 -24.61 0.52
N SER A 445 1.70 -24.34 -0.50
CA SER A 445 0.23 -24.43 -0.41
C SER A 445 -0.34 -25.36 -1.48
N TYR A 446 -0.95 -26.48 -1.05
CA TYR A 446 -1.69 -27.37 -1.94
C TYR A 446 -3.09 -26.79 -2.17
N ASN A 447 -3.50 -26.62 -3.43
CA ASN A 447 -4.83 -26.10 -3.80
C ASN A 447 -5.23 -24.79 -3.10
N ASN A 448 -4.26 -23.87 -2.93
CA ASN A 448 -4.41 -22.59 -2.20
C ASN A 448 -4.86 -22.75 -0.73
N ALA A 449 -4.60 -23.90 -0.10
CA ALA A 449 -4.87 -24.12 1.32
C ALA A 449 -4.13 -23.11 2.22
N MET A 450 -4.90 -22.45 3.07
CA MET A 450 -4.42 -21.63 4.19
C MET A 450 -4.81 -22.30 5.52
N ALA A 451 -4.58 -21.59 6.65
CA ALA A 451 -4.93 -22.13 7.95
C ALA A 451 -6.46 -22.20 8.19
N THR A 452 -6.89 -23.11 9.07
CA THR A 452 -8.24 -23.11 9.63
C THR A 452 -8.31 -22.20 10.86
N ILE A 453 -9.23 -21.24 10.89
CA ILE A 453 -9.39 -20.27 11.99
C ILE A 453 -10.55 -20.72 12.89
N GLY A 454 -10.25 -21.12 14.12
CA GLY A 454 -11.24 -21.41 15.16
C GLY A 454 -11.73 -20.14 15.83
N MET A 455 -12.97 -19.74 15.56
CA MET A 455 -13.54 -18.50 16.11
C MET A 455 -14.53 -18.78 17.24
N SER A 456 -14.35 -18.11 18.38
CA SER A 456 -15.32 -18.13 19.48
C SER A 456 -16.32 -16.96 19.40
N GLY A 457 -17.39 -17.04 20.18
CA GLY A 457 -18.35 -15.94 20.37
C GLY A 457 -18.13 -15.09 21.63
N TYR A 458 -17.08 -15.39 22.42
CA TYR A 458 -16.99 -14.96 23.81
C TYR A 458 -16.58 -13.50 23.98
N GLU A 459 -15.79 -12.98 23.04
CA GLU A 459 -15.05 -11.72 23.21
C GLU A 459 -15.28 -10.75 22.04
N SER A 460 -14.69 -11.03 20.88
CA SER A 460 -14.69 -10.16 19.70
C SER A 460 -14.42 -11.01 18.46
N LEU A 461 -14.88 -10.53 17.30
CA LEU A 461 -14.51 -11.11 16.00
C LEU A 461 -13.51 -10.18 15.34
N PHE A 462 -12.25 -10.59 15.18
CA PHE A 462 -11.19 -9.81 14.51
C PHE A 462 -10.93 -8.41 15.10
N GLY A 463 -11.21 -8.20 16.39
CA GLY A 463 -11.11 -6.89 17.07
C GLY A 463 -12.36 -6.02 16.92
N TYR A 464 -13.46 -6.57 16.41
CA TYR A 464 -14.78 -5.93 16.38
C TYR A 464 -15.61 -6.34 17.59
N ASN A 465 -16.21 -5.36 18.28
CA ASN A 465 -16.87 -5.54 19.57
C ASN A 465 -18.28 -6.16 19.40
N THR A 466 -18.31 -7.48 19.25
CA THR A 466 -19.49 -8.25 18.85
C THR A 466 -20.13 -9.07 19.97
N ALA A 467 -19.45 -9.27 21.12
CA ALA A 467 -19.98 -10.09 22.22
C ALA A 467 -21.06 -9.40 23.07
N ASP A 468 -21.00 -8.06 23.26
CA ASP A 468 -22.06 -7.35 23.98
C ASP A 468 -23.33 -7.26 23.12
N LEU A 469 -24.26 -8.19 23.38
CA LEU A 469 -25.57 -8.27 22.72
C LEU A 469 -26.43 -7.00 22.90
N ASN A 470 -26.13 -6.14 23.87
CA ASN A 470 -26.87 -4.89 24.15
C ASN A 470 -26.21 -3.64 23.54
N SER A 471 -25.03 -3.78 22.92
CA SER A 471 -24.32 -2.66 22.30
C SER A 471 -25.12 -2.08 21.14
N GLN A 472 -25.35 -0.76 21.16
CA GLN A 472 -26.11 -0.05 20.11
C GLN A 472 -25.43 -0.16 18.73
N ASN A 473 -24.09 -0.24 18.71
CA ASN A 473 -23.29 -0.31 17.50
C ASN A 473 -22.98 -1.77 17.06
N ARG A 474 -23.57 -2.77 17.72
CA ARG A 474 -23.24 -4.19 17.48
C ARG A 474 -23.46 -4.61 16.03
N GLN A 475 -24.47 -4.09 15.35
CA GLN A 475 -24.77 -4.43 13.96
C GLN A 475 -23.66 -3.93 13.01
N ASP A 476 -23.13 -2.73 13.25
CA ASP A 476 -22.02 -2.18 12.47
C ASP A 476 -20.73 -2.97 12.73
N GLU A 477 -20.44 -3.32 13.99
CA GLU A 477 -19.29 -4.17 14.35
C GLU A 477 -19.40 -5.56 13.70
N LEU A 478 -20.59 -6.17 13.66
CA LEU A 478 -20.85 -7.44 12.97
C LEU A 478 -20.70 -7.33 11.45
N GLN A 479 -21.20 -6.26 10.83
CA GLN A 479 -21.07 -6.03 9.39
C GLN A 479 -19.59 -5.88 8.99
N ASN A 480 -18.81 -5.13 9.77
CA ASN A 480 -17.38 -4.98 9.49
C ASN A 480 -16.59 -6.27 9.78
N ALA A 481 -16.93 -7.02 10.83
CA ALA A 481 -16.38 -8.36 11.05
C ALA A 481 -16.69 -9.31 9.88
N LYS A 482 -17.88 -9.19 9.26
CA LYS A 482 -18.25 -9.96 8.07
C LYS A 482 -17.38 -9.61 6.86
N ILE A 483 -17.06 -8.33 6.65
CA ILE A 483 -16.16 -7.89 5.57
C ILE A 483 -14.79 -8.56 5.72
N ILE A 484 -14.23 -8.62 6.94
CA ILE A 484 -12.98 -9.33 7.20
C ILE A 484 -13.12 -10.84 6.99
N ALA A 485 -14.22 -11.45 7.44
CA ALA A 485 -14.47 -12.88 7.24
C ALA A 485 -14.57 -13.25 5.75
N ASP A 486 -15.28 -12.44 4.96
CA ASP A 486 -15.41 -12.63 3.51
C ASP A 486 -14.06 -12.47 2.81
N LYS A 487 -13.23 -11.48 3.19
CA LYS A 487 -11.86 -11.35 2.66
C LYS A 487 -10.96 -12.52 3.03
N LEU A 488 -11.05 -13.04 4.24
CA LEU A 488 -10.28 -14.21 4.67
C LEU A 488 -10.64 -15.46 3.83
N LYS A 489 -11.92 -15.68 3.52
CA LYS A 489 -12.36 -16.77 2.63
C LYS A 489 -11.87 -16.57 1.19
N GLU A 490 -11.91 -15.34 0.67
CA GLU A 490 -11.32 -14.99 -0.64
C GLU A 490 -9.82 -15.35 -0.70
N MET A 491 -9.11 -15.16 0.41
CA MET A 491 -7.69 -15.51 0.57
C MET A 491 -7.43 -17.02 0.84
N GLY A 492 -8.47 -17.88 0.87
CA GLY A 492 -8.33 -19.32 1.08
C GLY A 492 -8.39 -19.81 2.54
N TYR A 493 -8.69 -18.93 3.51
CA TYR A 493 -8.87 -19.34 4.92
C TYR A 493 -10.21 -20.04 5.16
N VAL A 494 -10.20 -21.08 5.98
CA VAL A 494 -11.38 -21.85 6.38
C VAL A 494 -11.75 -21.51 7.82
N PHE A 495 -13.05 -21.36 8.15
CA PHE A 495 -13.51 -21.13 9.52
C PHE A 495 -13.96 -22.42 10.21
N ALA A 496 -13.75 -22.50 11.52
CA ALA A 496 -14.24 -23.55 12.40
C ALA A 496 -14.98 -22.97 13.62
N ASN A 497 -15.95 -23.72 14.14
CA ASN A 497 -16.61 -23.40 15.41
C ASN A 497 -15.64 -23.68 16.57
N HIS A 498 -15.39 -22.69 17.41
CA HIS A 498 -14.54 -22.80 18.60
C HIS A 498 -15.30 -22.41 19.89
N SER A 499 -16.55 -22.89 20.01
CA SER A 499 -17.51 -22.61 21.08
C SER A 499 -18.01 -21.16 21.10
N TYR A 500 -19.23 -20.92 21.59
CA TYR A 500 -19.68 -19.54 21.84
C TYR A 500 -18.97 -18.94 23.06
N TYR A 501 -18.96 -19.62 24.21
CA TYR A 501 -18.36 -19.16 25.45
C TYR A 501 -16.90 -19.57 25.66
N HIS A 502 -16.29 -20.32 24.72
CA HIS A 502 -14.90 -20.78 24.80
C HIS A 502 -14.61 -21.55 26.12
N TYR A 503 -15.57 -22.36 26.56
CA TYR A 503 -15.47 -23.08 27.84
C TYR A 503 -14.61 -24.34 27.69
N SER A 504 -13.70 -24.57 28.64
CA SER A 504 -12.64 -25.58 28.54
C SER A 504 -12.80 -26.72 29.54
N ASN A 505 -13.26 -26.40 30.75
CA ASN A 505 -13.43 -27.32 31.87
C ASN A 505 -14.91 -27.37 32.31
N SER A 506 -15.34 -28.46 32.93
CA SER A 506 -16.70 -28.56 33.49
C SER A 506 -16.94 -27.59 34.67
N SER A 507 -15.88 -27.00 35.25
CA SER A 507 -15.95 -25.90 36.22
C SER A 507 -16.42 -24.57 35.62
N ASP A 508 -16.26 -24.40 34.32
CA ASP A 508 -16.59 -23.16 33.59
C ASP A 508 -18.11 -23.10 33.29
N ILE A 509 -18.83 -24.20 33.56
CA ILE A 509 -20.24 -24.41 33.25
C ILE A 509 -21.11 -23.99 34.43
N PRO A 510 -22.18 -23.19 34.23
CA PRO A 510 -23.11 -22.86 35.30
C PRO A 510 -23.76 -24.13 35.88
N SER A 511 -23.71 -24.29 37.21
CA SER A 511 -24.08 -25.50 37.96
C SER A 511 -25.51 -26.05 37.76
N ARG A 512 -26.36 -25.32 37.02
CA ARG A 512 -27.71 -25.73 36.60
C ARG A 512 -27.73 -26.54 35.30
N TYR A 513 -26.59 -26.74 34.65
CA TYR A 513 -26.44 -27.49 33.42
C TYR A 513 -25.51 -28.69 33.61
N THR A 514 -25.85 -29.81 32.97
CA THR A 514 -24.86 -30.84 32.64
C THR A 514 -23.96 -30.38 31.50
N ASP A 515 -22.81 -31.04 31.33
CA ASP A 515 -21.85 -30.73 30.27
C ASP A 515 -22.49 -30.85 28.87
N PHE A 516 -23.37 -31.83 28.68
CA PHE A 516 -24.11 -32.04 27.44
C PHE A 516 -25.15 -30.93 27.16
N GLU A 517 -25.93 -30.53 28.16
CA GLU A 517 -26.91 -29.44 28.00
C GLU A 517 -26.23 -28.10 27.71
N TRP A 518 -25.07 -27.86 28.35
CA TRP A 518 -24.28 -26.66 28.10
C TRP A 518 -23.65 -26.67 26.71
N LEU A 519 -23.03 -27.76 26.28
CA LEU A 519 -22.50 -27.91 24.91
C LEU A 519 -23.58 -27.65 23.86
N LYS A 520 -24.78 -28.21 24.06
CA LYS A 520 -25.91 -27.96 23.16
C LYS A 520 -26.30 -26.49 23.13
N TYR A 521 -26.46 -25.87 24.28
CA TYR A 521 -26.81 -24.45 24.37
C TYR A 521 -25.75 -23.54 23.72
N ASP A 522 -24.47 -23.78 24.02
CA ASP A 522 -23.32 -23.06 23.48
C ASP A 522 -23.20 -23.19 21.96
N THR A 523 -23.40 -24.40 21.43
CA THR A 523 -23.36 -24.69 19.99
C THR A 523 -24.46 -23.95 19.23
N GLU A 524 -25.69 -23.94 19.77
CA GLU A 524 -26.80 -23.20 19.14
C GLU A 524 -26.58 -21.67 19.19
N LEU A 525 -25.95 -21.13 20.25
CA LEU A 525 -25.57 -19.71 20.29
C LEU A 525 -24.52 -19.37 19.22
N TRP A 526 -23.52 -20.23 19.00
CA TRP A 526 -22.53 -20.04 17.94
C TRP A 526 -23.20 -20.02 16.56
N LYS A 527 -24.11 -20.98 16.31
CA LYS A 527 -24.92 -21.01 15.07
C LYS A 527 -25.81 -19.78 14.90
N GLN A 528 -26.40 -19.29 15.98
CA GLN A 528 -27.30 -18.13 15.94
C GLN A 528 -26.55 -16.81 15.68
N TYR A 529 -25.34 -16.64 16.23
CA TYR A 529 -24.68 -15.33 16.30
C TYR A 529 -23.35 -15.22 15.54
N ILE A 530 -22.66 -16.33 15.27
CA ILE A 530 -21.31 -16.34 14.67
C ILE A 530 -21.34 -16.94 13.26
N GLU A 531 -22.07 -18.04 13.03
CA GLU A 531 -22.25 -18.66 11.71
C GLU A 531 -22.75 -17.66 10.62
N PRO A 532 -23.68 -16.71 10.88
CA PRO A 532 -24.13 -15.75 9.86
C PRO A 532 -23.03 -14.77 9.40
N ILE A 533 -21.96 -14.61 10.19
CA ILE A 533 -20.84 -13.71 9.90
C ILE A 533 -19.74 -14.45 9.15
N LEU A 534 -19.36 -15.63 9.65
CA LEU A 534 -18.25 -16.41 9.10
C LEU A 534 -18.66 -17.26 7.90
N GLY A 535 -19.87 -17.84 7.96
CA GLY A 535 -20.35 -18.89 7.06
C GLY A 535 -20.47 -20.24 7.77
N LYS A 536 -21.12 -21.19 7.10
CA LYS A 536 -21.28 -22.57 7.58
C LYS A 536 -19.93 -23.29 7.63
N THR A 537 -19.79 -24.19 8.61
CA THR A 537 -18.62 -25.07 8.74
C THR A 537 -19.02 -26.41 9.34
N ASN A 538 -18.37 -27.49 8.89
CA ASN A 538 -18.46 -28.82 9.51
C ASN A 538 -17.28 -29.10 10.47
N ILE A 539 -16.44 -28.09 10.75
CA ILE A 539 -15.27 -28.19 11.63
C ILE A 539 -15.58 -27.60 13.01
N TYR A 540 -15.31 -28.38 14.05
CA TYR A 540 -15.36 -27.95 15.45
C TYR A 540 -13.99 -28.13 16.10
N ILE A 541 -13.46 -27.07 16.69
CA ILE A 541 -12.20 -27.08 17.45
C ILE A 541 -12.54 -27.04 18.93
N THR A 542 -12.14 -28.06 19.69
CA THR A 542 -12.48 -28.15 21.12
C THR A 542 -11.70 -27.11 21.95
N PRO A 543 -12.35 -26.15 22.65
CA PRO A 543 -11.64 -25.19 23.49
C PRO A 543 -10.81 -25.90 24.57
N GLY A 544 -9.57 -25.45 24.78
CA GLY A 544 -8.64 -26.03 25.74
C GLY A 544 -8.27 -27.51 25.51
N GLY A 545 -8.63 -28.12 24.37
CA GLY A 545 -8.43 -29.55 24.12
C GLY A 545 -9.41 -30.46 24.85
N LYS A 546 -10.63 -29.99 25.15
CA LYS A 546 -11.64 -30.78 25.88
C LYS A 546 -11.93 -32.11 25.17
N ASN A 547 -11.57 -33.22 25.83
CA ASN A 547 -11.73 -34.57 25.29
C ASN A 547 -13.14 -35.12 25.55
N TYR A 548 -13.95 -35.22 24.50
CA TYR A 548 -15.27 -35.85 24.53
C TYR A 548 -15.18 -37.38 24.40
N SER A 549 -14.66 -38.03 25.45
CA SER A 549 -14.49 -39.49 25.64
C SER A 549 -14.14 -40.31 24.39
N VAL A 550 -13.25 -39.81 23.54
CA VAL A 550 -12.96 -40.41 22.23
C VAL A 550 -12.42 -41.83 22.36
N SER A 551 -11.63 -42.10 23.41
CA SER A 551 -11.14 -43.43 23.77
C SER A 551 -12.24 -44.47 24.02
N LYS A 552 -13.45 -44.07 24.44
CA LYS A 552 -14.57 -45.00 24.59
C LYS A 552 -15.18 -45.39 23.24
N TYR A 553 -15.26 -44.46 22.30
CA TYR A 553 -15.73 -44.76 20.94
C TYR A 553 -14.80 -45.73 20.23
N VAL A 554 -13.49 -45.64 20.49
CA VAL A 554 -12.48 -46.61 20.02
C VAL A 554 -12.79 -48.03 20.51
N ASP A 555 -13.18 -48.18 21.77
CA ASP A 555 -13.56 -49.46 22.39
C ASP A 555 -14.99 -49.91 22.02
N GLY A 556 -15.66 -49.21 21.09
CA GLY A 556 -17.01 -49.49 20.62
C GLY A 556 -18.14 -48.89 21.47
N ASP A 557 -17.81 -48.19 22.55
CA ASP A 557 -18.75 -47.49 23.43
C ASP A 557 -19.11 -46.11 22.86
N LYS A 558 -20.15 -46.08 22.04
CA LYS A 558 -20.71 -44.86 21.40
C LYS A 558 -21.57 -44.00 22.34
N THR A 559 -21.44 -44.13 23.68
CA THR A 559 -22.39 -43.49 24.62
C THR A 559 -22.09 -42.04 24.98
N ASP A 560 -20.93 -41.45 24.62
CA ASP A 560 -20.70 -40.02 24.90
C ASP A 560 -21.73 -39.14 24.16
N PRO A 561 -22.62 -38.43 24.88
CA PRO A 561 -23.71 -37.67 24.28
C PRO A 561 -23.19 -36.37 23.66
N CYS A 562 -22.05 -35.84 24.12
CA CYS A 562 -21.46 -34.62 23.60
C CYS A 562 -20.88 -34.86 22.20
N TYR A 563 -20.13 -35.96 22.03
CA TYR A 563 -19.60 -36.35 20.72
C TYR A 563 -20.72 -36.61 19.69
N ASN A 564 -21.69 -37.46 20.04
CA ASN A 564 -22.85 -37.75 19.18
C ASN A 564 -23.58 -36.46 18.76
N TYR A 565 -23.74 -35.52 19.70
CA TYR A 565 -24.42 -34.26 19.41
C TYR A 565 -23.65 -33.39 18.42
N LEU A 566 -22.33 -33.20 18.61
CA LEU A 566 -21.51 -32.42 17.66
C LEU A 566 -21.65 -32.95 16.23
N VAL A 567 -21.52 -34.27 16.05
CA VAL A 567 -21.68 -34.92 14.74
C VAL A 567 -23.10 -34.73 14.20
N SER A 568 -24.14 -34.95 15.02
CA SER A 568 -25.54 -34.74 14.62
C SER A 568 -25.89 -33.26 14.31
N ALA A 569 -25.14 -32.32 14.88
CA ALA A 569 -25.26 -30.89 14.64
C ALA A 569 -24.53 -30.44 13.36
N GLY A 570 -23.86 -31.35 12.65
CA GLY A 570 -23.14 -31.10 11.40
C GLY A 570 -21.62 -30.98 11.55
N TYR A 571 -21.06 -31.10 12.77
CA TYR A 571 -19.61 -31.02 12.99
C TYR A 571 -18.98 -32.41 12.82
N GLN A 572 -18.68 -32.75 11.57
CA GLN A 572 -18.07 -34.03 11.20
C GLN A 572 -16.55 -34.04 11.44
N ILE A 573 -15.87 -32.88 11.45
CA ILE A 573 -14.43 -32.75 11.68
C ILE A 573 -14.21 -32.15 13.07
N ILE A 574 -13.72 -32.94 14.01
CA ILE A 574 -13.53 -32.53 15.41
C ILE A 574 -12.03 -32.51 15.72
N LEU A 575 -11.49 -31.32 15.99
CA LEU A 575 -10.07 -31.12 16.23
C LEU A 575 -9.81 -30.80 17.70
N SER A 576 -8.83 -31.48 18.30
CA SER A 576 -8.51 -31.32 19.73
C SER A 576 -7.02 -31.07 20.00
N VAL A 577 -6.58 -31.19 21.25
CA VAL A 577 -5.19 -30.94 21.66
C VAL A 577 -4.63 -32.16 22.38
N GLY A 578 -3.66 -32.84 21.76
CA GLY A 578 -3.06 -34.05 22.33
C GLY A 578 -1.56 -34.22 22.11
N ARG A 579 -0.90 -33.31 21.37
CA ARG A 579 0.55 -33.33 21.06
C ARG A 579 1.09 -34.67 20.55
N GLY A 580 0.24 -35.56 20.05
CA GLY A 580 0.63 -36.93 19.69
C GLY A 580 1.04 -37.84 20.86
N GLN A 581 0.71 -37.54 22.12
CA GLN A 581 1.05 -38.42 23.25
C GLN A 581 0.01 -39.51 23.54
N ALA A 582 -1.26 -39.28 23.21
CA ALA A 582 -2.35 -40.22 23.55
C ALA A 582 -2.90 -40.99 22.33
N TYR A 583 -2.95 -40.37 21.15
CA TYR A 583 -3.81 -40.80 20.04
C TYR A 583 -3.15 -40.59 18.64
N THR A 584 -1.93 -41.08 18.44
CA THR A 584 -1.04 -40.70 17.31
C THR A 584 -1.59 -40.92 15.88
N ASN A 585 -1.86 -39.80 15.20
CA ASN A 585 -1.21 -39.39 13.94
C ASN A 585 -1.16 -40.37 12.73
N LYS A 586 -2.02 -41.39 12.60
CA LYS A 586 -2.12 -42.18 11.35
C LYS A 586 -3.48 -42.03 10.69
N ILE A 587 -3.64 -40.95 9.92
CA ILE A 587 -4.85 -40.74 9.10
C ILE A 587 -4.70 -41.41 7.73
N ILE A 588 -3.54 -41.36 7.09
CA ILE A 588 -3.29 -41.98 5.78
C ILE A 588 -2.11 -42.96 5.88
N GLY A 589 -2.16 -44.08 5.15
CA GLY A 589 -1.26 -45.23 5.32
C GLY A 589 -1.77 -46.29 6.31
N ILE A 590 -3.06 -46.64 6.20
CA ILE A 590 -3.84 -47.34 7.23
C ILE A 590 -3.31 -48.74 7.60
N SER A 591 -3.14 -48.96 8.91
CA SER A 591 -3.78 -50.09 9.60
C SER A 591 -4.40 -49.58 10.91
N ASN A 592 -5.75 -49.48 10.92
CA ASN A 592 -6.60 -48.75 11.89
C ASN A 592 -6.39 -47.23 11.97
N PRO A 593 -7.21 -46.41 11.29
CA PRO A 593 -7.38 -44.99 11.62
C PRO A 593 -8.35 -44.92 12.80
N THR A 594 -7.81 -45.04 14.02
CA THR A 594 -8.56 -45.23 15.27
C THR A 594 -9.61 -44.14 15.57
N PHE A 595 -9.58 -43.02 14.85
CA PHE A 595 -10.37 -41.81 15.10
C PHE A 595 -11.34 -41.45 13.96
N PHE A 596 -11.58 -42.39 13.05
CA PHE A 596 -12.59 -42.29 12.01
C PHE A 596 -13.83 -43.11 12.37
N TYR A 597 -15.00 -42.47 12.43
CA TYR A 597 -16.25 -43.06 12.93
C TYR A 597 -17.32 -43.22 11.84
N GLY A 598 -16.92 -43.32 10.57
CA GLY A 598 -17.82 -43.42 9.42
C GLY A 598 -18.39 -42.08 9.00
N THR A 599 -19.02 -41.35 9.92
CA THR A 599 -19.67 -40.05 9.68
C THR A 599 -18.81 -38.86 10.09
N SER A 600 -17.64 -39.10 10.68
CA SER A 600 -16.82 -38.08 11.33
C SER A 600 -15.36 -38.50 11.47
N LEU A 601 -14.49 -37.49 11.53
CA LEU A 601 -13.05 -37.58 11.80
C LEU A 601 -12.74 -36.80 13.08
N PHE A 602 -12.13 -37.46 14.06
CA PHE A 602 -11.48 -36.79 15.17
C PHE A 602 -9.96 -36.73 14.94
N MET A 603 -9.33 -35.59 15.24
CA MET A 603 -7.88 -35.42 15.05
C MET A 603 -7.26 -34.54 16.14
N ASP A 604 -6.19 -35.04 16.76
CA ASP A 604 -5.35 -34.24 17.65
C ASP A 604 -4.51 -33.23 16.87
N ARG A 605 -4.35 -32.04 17.45
CA ARG A 605 -3.46 -31.00 16.96
C ARG A 605 -2.25 -30.84 17.88
N TYR A 606 -1.15 -30.39 17.29
CA TYR A 606 0.11 -30.10 17.95
C TYR A 606 0.21 -28.59 18.21
N ASN A 607 0.14 -28.16 19.46
CA ASN A 607 0.29 -26.75 19.81
C ASN A 607 1.77 -26.33 19.80
N ILE A 608 2.07 -25.17 19.25
CA ILE A 608 3.33 -24.46 19.48
C ILE A 608 3.03 -23.28 20.41
N ASP A 609 3.54 -23.34 21.63
CA ASP A 609 3.36 -22.34 22.69
C ASP A 609 4.57 -22.23 23.63
N GLY A 610 4.59 -21.18 24.44
CA GLY A 610 5.60 -20.95 25.48
C GLY A 610 5.99 -22.16 26.34
N LYS A 611 5.01 -22.93 26.81
CA LYS A 611 5.23 -24.16 27.59
C LYS A 611 5.89 -25.25 26.76
N SER A 612 5.52 -25.39 25.48
CA SER A 612 6.04 -26.42 24.57
C SER A 612 7.55 -26.31 24.35
N PHE A 613 8.09 -25.08 24.26
CA PHE A 613 9.54 -24.84 24.11
C PHE A 613 10.40 -25.40 25.27
N TYR A 614 9.82 -25.55 26.46
CA TYR A 614 10.53 -26.00 27.68
C TYR A 614 10.09 -27.39 28.15
N LYS A 615 9.31 -28.12 27.34
CA LYS A 615 8.87 -29.48 27.63
C LYS A 615 9.85 -30.51 27.09
N GLU A 616 10.19 -31.51 27.91
CA GLU A 616 11.05 -32.65 27.51
C GLU A 616 10.25 -33.89 27.04
N ASP A 617 8.93 -33.91 27.27
CA ASP A 617 8.04 -35.07 27.07
C ASP A 617 7.53 -35.26 25.63
N VAL A 618 7.68 -34.24 24.77
CA VAL A 618 7.37 -34.29 23.34
C VAL A 618 8.42 -33.52 22.56
N LYS A 619 9.18 -34.21 21.72
CA LYS A 619 10.19 -33.59 20.86
C LYS A 619 9.58 -33.18 19.53
N LEU A 620 9.75 -31.91 19.18
CA LEU A 620 9.35 -31.39 17.88
C LEU A 620 10.09 -32.11 16.72
N GLU A 621 11.32 -32.56 16.98
CA GLU A 621 12.17 -33.30 16.03
C GLU A 621 11.54 -34.63 15.57
N ASP A 622 10.93 -35.38 16.50
CA ASP A 622 10.30 -36.68 16.22
C ASP A 622 9.03 -36.55 15.34
N VAL A 623 8.47 -35.34 15.22
CA VAL A 623 7.19 -35.05 14.55
C VAL A 623 7.38 -34.22 13.27
N PHE A 624 8.26 -33.21 13.32
CA PHE A 624 8.47 -32.24 12.24
C PHE A 624 9.91 -32.21 11.70
N GLY A 625 10.86 -32.91 12.32
CA GLY A 625 12.25 -33.01 11.87
C GLY A 625 13.19 -31.91 12.36
N PHE A 626 12.69 -30.92 13.12
CA PHE A 626 13.49 -29.83 13.69
C PHE A 626 13.17 -29.60 15.18
N THR A 627 14.10 -28.97 15.88
CA THR A 627 14.05 -28.78 17.34
C THR A 627 13.44 -27.43 17.74
N TYR A 628 12.92 -27.33 18.97
CA TYR A 628 12.48 -26.04 19.54
C TYR A 628 13.61 -25.01 19.61
N ALA A 629 14.87 -25.45 19.79
CA ALA A 629 16.04 -24.57 19.88
C ALA A 629 16.34 -23.82 18.56
N GLU A 630 15.86 -24.32 17.42
CA GLU A 630 16.02 -23.68 16.10
C GLU A 630 14.99 -22.60 15.81
N ILE A 631 13.91 -22.54 16.60
CA ILE A 631 12.78 -21.62 16.38
C ILE A 631 12.48 -20.69 17.56
N ILE A 632 12.93 -21.03 18.78
CA ILE A 632 12.66 -20.25 20.00
C ILE A 632 13.21 -18.81 19.91
N ASP A 633 12.42 -17.85 20.39
CA ASP A 633 12.81 -16.45 20.43
C ASP A 633 13.86 -16.21 21.54
N PRO A 634 15.08 -15.71 21.21
CA PRO A 634 16.12 -15.43 22.19
C PRO A 634 15.68 -14.47 23.31
N VAL A 635 14.66 -13.64 23.08
CA VAL A 635 14.10 -12.76 24.11
C VAL A 635 13.54 -13.52 25.31
N ARG A 636 13.14 -14.79 25.14
CA ARG A 636 12.53 -15.57 26.23
C ARG A 636 13.48 -15.81 27.41
N GLU A 637 14.79 -15.96 27.18
CA GLU A 637 15.74 -16.17 28.27
C GLU A 637 15.83 -14.97 29.24
N LYS A 638 15.48 -13.75 28.78
CA LYS A 638 15.35 -12.56 29.64
C LYS A 638 14.14 -12.63 30.58
N TYR A 639 13.09 -13.34 30.20
CA TYR A 639 11.79 -13.39 30.88
C TYR A 639 11.47 -14.76 31.50
N LYS A 640 12.39 -15.72 31.36
CA LYS A 640 12.29 -17.06 31.89
C LYS A 640 12.12 -17.01 33.42
N PRO A 641 11.06 -17.61 33.98
CA PRO A 641 10.87 -17.66 35.42
C PRO A 641 12.08 -18.34 36.10
N SER A 642 12.55 -17.77 37.20
CA SER A 642 13.48 -18.46 38.10
C SER A 642 12.76 -19.68 38.71
N ASN A 643 13.30 -20.88 38.48
CA ASN A 643 12.84 -22.13 39.09
C ASN A 643 13.10 -22.16 40.61
#